data_AF-A0A6J3EBZ4-F1
#
_entry.id   AF-A0A6J3EBZ4-F1
#
_cell.length_a   1.000
_cell.length_b   1.000
_cell.length_c   1.000
_cell.angle_alpha   90.00
_cell.angle_beta   90.00
_cell.angle_gamma   90.00
#
_symmetry.space_group_name_H-M   'P 1'
#
loop_
_entity.id
_entity.type
_entity.pdbx_description
1 polymer ?
#
loop_
_entity_poly.entity_id
_entity_poly.type
_entity_poly.pdbx_seq_one_letter_code
_entity_poly.pdbx_strand_id
1 'polypeptide(L)'
;MNVKTALILLLLALATIFALVCVLLTRGRGPGTCQHQPPEPEVPEDGRSLVFADLTPEELVQVVRYLQGSLGVPLVDASHAKPSDNCIASVDVQLPAKAEVLQFLDAGGARPPREALAVLYFGSQEDPNVTEYVVGPLPVPTYHRDVTVQKYGGKVPYHRRPVTGVEYVAISALIQHELRKAPRFLAACCASDGTDLAALTTAPRGFKSGDRSSWFVIFHAVEGTGYYVLPVGLEVLVEHGELDISLWYLSQVFYNGRYFSSTTKLEADFVAGSLEVIRVEKPQDATVMGSMRPRRPPGTPGPLQYEPQGPRYSVRGNRVTFQGWSIAFGMNPNTGPRLFDIRYRRERIIYELSLQEALALYGSNCPGGMSTRYLDGSFGIGRFAYELVRGVDCPYTATYVDRHYLAESDVPRTNQNSLCVFEHDAALPLRRHFSDMQSLYYGGLRKNVLVIRAVSTLINYDYVWDFMFHSNGAVEVRVHATGYISSSFFHGRGIDYGNKVGPHTLGTMHLHHIHYKVDLDIGGQLNSLEAQDMGYEQLKAPWSEQNTIVRPFLHRGRLERENEAAFPLEAPLPRYLSFTGPKTNRWGHARSYRLQVVSFPGKHLPDSSPMERAVSWGRYKLAVTRRKEEEPTSTSVYNQNDPWTPTVAFADFIDNETITNEDLVAWISVGFLHVPHAEDIPNTVTVGNGVGFFLRPYNYFDEDPSVDSPDSIYFSSEREAEACETNPIACLPAAACAPQLPPFRYGGFLNISLPPPPGRL
;
A
#
# COMPACT_ATOMS: atom_id res chain seq x y z
N MET A 1 -36.41 15.78 -76.13
CA MET A 1 -36.52 16.17 -74.70
C MET A 1 -36.97 17.62 -74.63
N ASN A 2 -38.07 17.92 -73.93
CA ASN A 2 -38.60 19.29 -73.84
C ASN A 2 -37.60 20.18 -73.07
N VAL A 3 -37.26 21.35 -73.62
CA VAL A 3 -36.24 22.27 -73.07
C VAL A 3 -36.54 22.63 -71.61
N LYS A 4 -37.83 22.72 -71.24
CA LYS A 4 -38.24 22.92 -69.84
C LYS A 4 -37.81 21.77 -68.92
N THR A 5 -37.89 20.53 -69.39
CA THR A 5 -37.49 19.34 -68.62
C THR A 5 -35.96 19.28 -68.46
N ALA A 6 -35.21 19.67 -69.49
CA ALA A 6 -33.75 19.75 -69.40
C ALA A 6 -33.30 20.84 -68.41
N LEU A 7 -33.98 21.99 -68.38
CA LEU A 7 -33.67 23.07 -67.44
C LEU A 7 -33.99 22.69 -65.98
N ILE A 8 -35.10 21.96 -65.76
CA ILE A 8 -35.48 21.46 -64.43
C ILE A 8 -34.46 20.42 -63.94
N LEU A 9 -34.01 19.51 -64.82
CA LEU A 9 -32.96 18.54 -64.49
C LEU A 9 -31.62 19.22 -64.18
N LEU A 10 -31.27 20.29 -64.90
CA LEU A 10 -30.05 21.05 -64.63
C LEU A 10 -30.12 21.78 -63.29
N LEU A 11 -31.27 22.39 -62.96
CA LEU A 11 -31.49 23.05 -61.68
C LEU A 11 -31.49 22.06 -60.51
N LEU A 12 -32.09 20.89 -60.67
CA LEU A 12 -32.03 19.81 -59.69
C LEU A 12 -30.60 19.33 -59.50
N ALA A 13 -29.85 19.12 -60.59
CA ALA A 13 -28.44 18.72 -60.53
C ALA A 13 -27.59 19.75 -59.77
N LEU A 14 -27.75 21.04 -60.09
CA LEU A 14 -27.08 22.15 -59.39
C LEU A 14 -27.46 22.21 -57.90
N ALA A 15 -28.74 22.02 -57.56
CA ALA A 15 -29.19 21.99 -56.18
C ALA A 15 -28.63 20.78 -55.41
N THR A 16 -28.55 19.60 -56.02
CA THR A 16 -27.89 18.42 -55.42
C THR A 16 -26.40 18.62 -55.24
N ILE A 17 -25.71 19.24 -56.22
CA ILE A 17 -24.27 19.55 -56.12
C ILE A 17 -24.05 20.54 -54.98
N PHE A 18 -24.86 21.60 -54.91
CA PHE A 18 -24.79 22.59 -53.83
C PHE A 18 -25.04 21.95 -52.47
N ALA A 19 -26.05 21.08 -52.33
CA ALA A 19 -26.33 20.34 -51.10
C ALA A 19 -25.17 19.39 -50.72
N LEU A 20 -24.58 18.69 -51.69
CA LEU A 20 -23.40 17.83 -51.47
C LEU A 20 -22.17 18.62 -51.03
N VAL A 21 -21.93 19.78 -51.64
CA VAL A 21 -20.85 20.69 -51.26
C VAL A 21 -21.10 21.25 -49.86
N CYS A 22 -22.32 21.65 -49.53
CA CYS A 22 -22.67 22.08 -48.17
C CYS A 22 -22.52 20.94 -47.15
N VAL A 23 -22.88 19.70 -47.47
CA VAL A 23 -22.68 18.52 -46.59
C VAL A 23 -21.19 18.18 -46.44
N LEU A 24 -20.38 18.35 -47.50
CA LEU A 24 -18.93 18.13 -47.44
C LEU A 24 -18.21 19.25 -46.67
N LEU A 25 -18.69 20.49 -46.75
CA LEU A 25 -18.15 21.64 -46.01
C LEU A 25 -18.66 21.67 -44.55
N THR A 26 -19.84 21.11 -44.24
CA THR A 26 -20.39 21.02 -42.87
C THR A 26 -20.07 19.70 -42.18
N ARG A 27 -19.56 18.68 -42.89
CA ARG A 27 -18.86 17.54 -42.27
C ARG A 27 -17.60 18.08 -41.61
N GLY A 28 -17.74 18.54 -40.37
CA GLY A 28 -16.60 18.69 -39.48
C GLY A 28 -15.80 17.40 -39.56
N ARG A 29 -14.52 17.52 -39.91
CA ARG A 29 -13.57 16.39 -39.77
C ARG A 29 -13.79 15.83 -38.36
N GLY A 30 -14.22 14.57 -38.27
CA GLY A 30 -14.16 13.87 -36.99
C GLY A 30 -12.73 13.99 -36.45
N PRO A 31 -12.53 14.09 -35.13
CA PRO A 31 -11.20 14.19 -34.55
C PRO A 31 -10.35 13.05 -35.12
N GLY A 32 -9.19 13.40 -35.69
CA GLY A 32 -8.25 12.41 -36.20
C GLY A 32 -7.85 11.45 -35.08
N THR A 33 -7.60 10.19 -35.41
CA THR A 33 -6.99 9.26 -34.46
C THR A 33 -5.62 9.79 -34.04
N CYS A 34 -5.31 9.73 -32.74
CA CYS A 34 -4.00 10.16 -32.26
C CYS A 34 -2.89 9.41 -32.99
N GLN A 35 -1.99 10.14 -33.64
CA GLN A 35 -0.77 9.56 -34.17
C GLN A 35 0.14 9.29 -32.99
N HIS A 36 0.27 8.02 -32.60
CA HIS A 36 1.32 7.60 -31.69
C HIS A 36 2.66 7.85 -32.39
N GLN A 37 3.42 8.83 -31.93
CA GLN A 37 4.85 8.79 -32.17
C GLN A 37 5.39 7.62 -31.32
N PRO A 38 6.09 6.64 -31.92
CA PRO A 38 6.82 5.69 -31.12
C PRO A 38 7.79 6.49 -30.22
N PRO A 39 7.94 6.12 -28.93
CA PRO A 39 8.90 6.78 -28.06
C PRO A 39 10.27 6.81 -28.76
N GLU A 40 11.02 7.91 -28.57
CA GLU A 40 12.40 8.01 -29.06
C GLU A 40 13.18 6.72 -28.72
N PRO A 41 14.17 6.32 -29.56
CA PRO A 41 14.97 5.12 -29.29
C PRO A 41 15.68 5.25 -27.94
N GLU A 42 15.05 4.70 -26.90
CA GLU A 42 15.55 4.67 -25.53
C GLU A 42 16.79 3.79 -25.44
N VAL A 43 17.67 4.14 -24.49
CA VAL A 43 18.88 3.41 -24.13
C VAL A 43 18.58 1.90 -24.06
N PRO A 44 19.37 1.03 -24.73
CA PRO A 44 19.20 -0.41 -24.67
C PRO A 44 19.07 -0.91 -23.24
N GLU A 45 18.17 -1.87 -23.03
CA GLU A 45 17.99 -2.54 -21.74
C GLU A 45 19.30 -3.27 -21.39
N ASP A 46 20.04 -2.77 -20.41
CA ASP A 46 21.28 -3.39 -19.94
C ASP A 46 21.03 -4.46 -18.86
N GLY A 47 19.77 -4.71 -18.53
CA GLY A 47 19.34 -5.71 -17.54
C GLY A 47 19.72 -5.37 -16.10
N ARG A 48 20.20 -4.15 -15.81
CA ARG A 48 20.70 -3.79 -14.47
C ARG A 48 19.62 -3.80 -13.39
N SER A 49 18.39 -3.39 -13.70
CA SER A 49 17.27 -3.38 -12.73
C SER A 49 16.84 -4.77 -12.29
N LEU A 50 17.18 -5.82 -13.06
CA LEU A 50 16.78 -7.20 -12.81
C LEU A 50 17.46 -7.81 -11.58
N VAL A 51 18.42 -7.13 -10.96
CA VAL A 51 18.93 -7.52 -9.63
C VAL A 51 17.86 -7.36 -8.54
N PHE A 52 16.89 -6.45 -8.74
CA PHE A 52 15.77 -6.20 -7.83
C PHE A 52 14.45 -6.84 -8.27
N ALA A 53 14.41 -7.44 -9.46
CA ALA A 53 13.17 -7.98 -10.00
C ALA A 53 12.66 -9.13 -9.11
N ASP A 54 11.35 -9.15 -8.87
CA ASP A 54 10.65 -10.29 -8.29
C ASP A 54 10.93 -11.57 -9.10
N LEU A 55 10.73 -12.74 -8.48
CA LEU A 55 10.97 -14.02 -9.14
C LEU A 55 9.95 -14.27 -10.26
N THR A 56 10.44 -14.81 -11.36
CA THR A 56 9.58 -15.30 -12.45
C THR A 56 8.84 -16.59 -12.05
N PRO A 57 7.71 -16.93 -12.69
CA PRO A 57 7.04 -18.20 -12.46
C PRO A 57 7.97 -19.41 -12.65
N GLU A 58 8.86 -19.37 -13.64
CA GLU A 58 9.84 -20.42 -13.90
C GLU A 58 10.85 -20.54 -12.75
N GLU A 59 11.39 -19.43 -12.25
CA GLU A 59 12.29 -19.43 -11.09
C GLU A 59 11.61 -20.01 -9.84
N LEU A 60 10.37 -19.62 -9.58
CA LEU A 60 9.59 -20.14 -8.44
C LEU A 60 9.40 -21.66 -8.53
N VAL A 61 9.03 -22.18 -9.71
CA VAL A 61 8.89 -23.64 -9.93
C VAL A 61 10.21 -24.37 -9.71
N GLN A 62 11.34 -23.80 -10.14
CA GLN A 62 12.65 -24.44 -9.95
C GLN A 62 13.06 -24.49 -8.48
N VAL A 63 12.78 -23.44 -7.70
CA VAL A 63 13.01 -23.43 -6.24
C VAL A 63 12.20 -24.52 -5.55
N VAL A 64 10.91 -24.63 -5.86
CA VAL A 64 10.03 -25.67 -5.30
C VAL A 64 10.56 -27.06 -5.61
N ARG A 65 10.84 -27.35 -6.89
CA ARG A 65 11.35 -28.66 -7.32
C ARG A 65 12.66 -29.02 -6.62
N TYR A 66 13.56 -28.06 -6.49
CA TYR A 66 14.84 -28.26 -5.81
C TYR A 66 14.65 -28.58 -4.34
N LEU A 67 13.82 -27.83 -3.61
CA LEU A 67 13.56 -28.07 -2.19
C LEU A 67 12.90 -29.43 -1.94
N GLN A 68 11.91 -29.80 -2.77
CA GLN A 68 11.26 -31.12 -2.73
C GLN A 68 12.25 -32.27 -2.96
N GLY A 69 13.26 -32.07 -3.82
CA GLY A 69 14.28 -33.08 -4.10
C GLY A 69 15.46 -33.13 -3.13
N SER A 70 15.75 -32.03 -2.42
CA SER A 70 17.04 -31.84 -1.73
C SER A 70 16.98 -31.86 -0.21
N LEU A 71 15.81 -31.59 0.40
CA LEU A 71 15.71 -31.48 1.86
C LEU A 71 15.63 -32.84 2.59
N GLY A 72 15.43 -33.95 1.87
CA GLY A 72 15.38 -35.28 2.46
C GLY A 72 14.15 -35.54 3.36
N VAL A 73 13.18 -34.62 3.38
CA VAL A 73 11.89 -34.76 4.07
C VAL A 73 10.74 -34.56 3.10
N PRO A 74 9.61 -35.28 3.26
CA PRO A 74 8.45 -35.08 2.42
C PRO A 74 7.85 -33.68 2.66
N LEU A 75 7.58 -32.94 1.58
CA LEU A 75 6.90 -31.65 1.61
C LEU A 75 5.51 -31.80 0.99
N VAL A 76 4.48 -31.48 1.76
CA VAL A 76 3.09 -31.42 1.32
C VAL A 76 2.85 -30.05 0.67
N ASP A 77 2.02 -30.00 -0.36
CA ASP A 77 1.53 -28.73 -0.91
C ASP A 77 0.80 -27.95 0.19
N ALA A 78 1.26 -26.72 0.47
CA ALA A 78 0.73 -25.88 1.52
C ALA A 78 -0.75 -25.52 1.33
N SER A 79 -1.31 -25.69 0.12
CA SER A 79 -2.74 -25.52 -0.13
C SER A 79 -3.63 -26.60 0.53
N HIS A 80 -3.01 -27.71 0.96
CA HIS A 80 -3.67 -28.85 1.61
C HIS A 80 -2.98 -29.33 2.89
N ALA A 81 -1.83 -28.74 3.25
CA ALA A 81 -1.03 -29.13 4.41
C ALA A 81 -1.76 -28.85 5.73
N LYS A 82 -1.80 -29.86 6.60
CA LYS A 82 -2.25 -29.72 7.98
C LYS A 82 -1.14 -29.07 8.83
N PRO A 83 -1.47 -28.56 10.03
CA PRO A 83 -0.47 -28.02 10.96
C PRO A 83 0.69 -28.99 11.28
N SER A 84 0.44 -30.30 11.27
CA SER A 84 1.43 -31.35 11.52
C SER A 84 2.25 -31.78 10.31
N ASP A 85 2.02 -31.19 9.14
CA ASP A 85 2.76 -31.51 7.92
C ASP A 85 3.99 -30.60 7.75
N ASN A 86 4.92 -31.01 6.89
CA ASN A 86 5.98 -30.13 6.42
C ASN A 86 5.56 -29.50 5.08
N CYS A 87 5.72 -28.20 4.89
CA CYS A 87 5.34 -27.53 3.64
C CYS A 87 6.20 -26.31 3.33
N ILE A 88 6.20 -25.90 2.06
CA ILE A 88 6.76 -24.62 1.62
C ILE A 88 5.68 -23.56 1.80
N ALA A 89 5.85 -22.69 2.79
CA ALA A 89 4.88 -21.65 3.12
C ALA A 89 4.90 -20.49 2.12
N SER A 90 6.09 -20.03 1.72
CA SER A 90 6.25 -18.99 0.70
C SER A 90 7.63 -18.98 0.08
N VAL A 91 7.74 -18.40 -1.11
CA VAL A 91 9.01 -18.11 -1.79
C VAL A 91 8.97 -16.69 -2.35
N ASP A 92 9.98 -15.87 -2.02
CA ASP A 92 10.20 -14.54 -2.60
C ASP A 92 11.66 -14.40 -3.06
N VAL A 93 12.00 -13.34 -3.79
CA VAL A 93 13.40 -13.02 -4.12
C VAL A 93 14.18 -12.68 -2.83
N GLN A 94 15.37 -13.27 -2.68
CA GLN A 94 16.35 -12.81 -1.71
C GLN A 94 17.15 -11.68 -2.36
N LEU A 95 17.01 -10.47 -1.84
CA LEU A 95 17.78 -9.33 -2.34
C LEU A 95 19.26 -9.51 -1.97
N PRO A 96 20.21 -9.24 -2.89
CA PRO A 96 21.63 -9.28 -2.58
C PRO A 96 22.04 -8.15 -1.63
N ALA A 97 23.22 -8.25 -1.04
CA ALA A 97 23.76 -7.20 -0.18
C ALA A 97 23.94 -5.90 -0.97
N LYS A 98 23.62 -4.74 -0.37
CA LYS A 98 23.70 -3.42 -1.04
C LYS A 98 25.09 -3.17 -1.59
N ALA A 99 26.14 -3.55 -0.86
CA ALA A 99 27.52 -3.39 -1.31
C ALA A 99 27.79 -4.12 -2.65
N GLU A 100 27.31 -5.36 -2.80
CA GLU A 100 27.47 -6.13 -4.04
C GLU A 100 26.67 -5.52 -5.19
N VAL A 101 25.44 -5.07 -4.89
CA VAL A 101 24.57 -4.40 -5.87
C VAL A 101 25.19 -3.09 -6.35
N LEU A 102 25.70 -2.24 -5.45
CA LEU A 102 26.34 -0.98 -5.81
C LEU A 102 27.64 -1.21 -6.60
N GLN A 103 28.42 -2.23 -6.24
CA GLN A 103 29.61 -2.62 -7.01
C GLN A 103 29.23 -2.99 -8.45
N PHE A 104 28.13 -3.73 -8.66
CA PHE A 104 27.60 -4.06 -9.97
C PHE A 104 27.04 -2.84 -10.73
N LEU A 105 26.19 -2.04 -10.09
CA LEU A 105 25.48 -0.95 -10.74
C LEU A 105 26.40 0.24 -11.09
N ASP A 106 27.35 0.56 -10.21
CA ASP A 106 28.08 1.82 -10.30
C ASP A 106 29.59 1.64 -10.55
N ALA A 107 30.16 0.49 -10.19
CA ALA A 107 31.60 0.23 -10.28
C ALA A 107 32.00 -0.88 -11.28
N GLY A 108 31.07 -1.33 -12.13
CA GLY A 108 31.34 -2.33 -13.17
C GLY A 108 31.68 -3.73 -12.63
N GLY A 109 31.27 -4.03 -11.40
CA GLY A 109 31.40 -5.35 -10.79
C GLY A 109 30.56 -6.42 -11.48
N ALA A 110 30.80 -7.67 -11.09
CA ALA A 110 29.97 -8.79 -11.53
C ALA A 110 28.56 -8.68 -10.95
N ARG A 111 27.56 -9.13 -11.70
CA ARG A 111 26.18 -9.22 -11.21
C ARG A 111 26.13 -10.19 -10.02
N PRO A 112 25.55 -9.80 -8.86
CA PRO A 112 25.43 -10.68 -7.71
C PRO A 112 24.60 -11.92 -8.05
N PRO A 113 24.85 -13.07 -7.38
CA PRO A 113 24.03 -14.25 -7.56
C PRO A 113 22.58 -13.94 -7.25
N ARG A 114 21.67 -14.42 -8.11
CA ARG A 114 20.24 -14.27 -7.91
C ARG A 114 19.73 -15.43 -7.07
N GLU A 115 19.06 -15.14 -5.96
CA GLU A 115 18.66 -16.13 -4.97
C GLU A 115 17.19 -15.94 -4.56
N ALA A 116 16.60 -16.98 -3.99
CA ALA A 116 15.26 -16.95 -3.42
C ALA A 116 15.32 -17.14 -1.90
N LEU A 117 14.43 -16.48 -1.17
CA LEU A 117 14.14 -16.75 0.23
C LEU A 117 12.89 -17.65 0.30
N ALA A 118 13.06 -18.89 0.76
CA ALA A 118 11.99 -19.85 0.94
C ALA A 118 11.69 -20.02 2.44
N VAL A 119 10.43 -19.82 2.84
CA VAL A 119 9.95 -20.05 4.20
C VAL A 119 9.28 -21.41 4.25
N LEU A 120 9.72 -22.28 5.16
CA LEU A 120 9.19 -23.62 5.35
C LEU A 120 8.60 -23.78 6.73
N TYR A 121 7.48 -24.49 6.80
CA TYR A 121 6.88 -24.96 8.03
C TYR A 121 7.24 -26.42 8.21
N PHE A 122 7.89 -26.76 9.31
CA PHE A 122 8.21 -28.12 9.68
C PHE A 122 7.32 -28.56 10.85
N GLY A 123 6.11 -29.03 10.54
CA GLY A 123 5.16 -29.55 11.54
C GLY A 123 5.37 -31.03 11.89
N SER A 124 6.01 -31.80 11.00
CA SER A 124 6.10 -33.27 11.09
C SER A 124 7.37 -33.73 11.82
N GLN A 125 7.59 -33.20 13.02
CA GLN A 125 8.75 -33.49 13.85
C GLN A 125 8.48 -33.22 15.34
N GLU A 126 9.36 -33.71 16.22
CA GLU A 126 9.20 -33.60 17.68
C GLU A 126 9.23 -32.15 18.19
N ASP A 127 10.06 -31.30 17.59
CA ASP A 127 10.18 -29.87 17.88
C ASP A 127 9.82 -29.04 16.63
N PRO A 128 8.53 -28.84 16.32
CA PRO A 128 8.08 -28.10 15.16
C PRO A 128 8.67 -26.69 15.10
N ASN A 129 9.02 -26.23 13.91
CA ASN A 129 9.58 -24.89 13.73
C ASN A 129 9.30 -24.29 12.35
N VAL A 130 9.56 -22.99 12.23
CA VAL A 130 9.65 -22.30 10.94
C VAL A 130 11.12 -22.11 10.60
N THR A 131 11.49 -22.42 9.36
CA THR A 131 12.86 -22.26 8.85
C THR A 131 12.86 -21.40 7.60
N GLU A 132 13.81 -20.47 7.49
CA GLU A 132 14.05 -19.68 6.28
C GLU A 132 15.31 -20.15 5.58
N TYR A 133 15.17 -20.59 4.33
CA TYR A 133 16.27 -20.99 3.46
C TYR A 133 16.53 -19.94 2.39
N VAL A 134 17.80 -19.59 2.19
CA VAL A 134 18.22 -18.96 0.94
C VAL A 134 18.60 -20.04 -0.06
N VAL A 135 18.00 -20.01 -1.24
CA VAL A 135 18.12 -21.02 -2.31
C VAL A 135 18.70 -20.39 -3.57
N GLY A 136 19.73 -21.00 -4.15
CA GLY A 136 20.41 -20.44 -5.32
C GLY A 136 21.45 -21.37 -5.96
N PRO A 137 22.15 -20.88 -7.01
CA PRO A 137 21.82 -19.67 -7.74
C PRO A 137 20.66 -19.92 -8.72
N LEU A 138 19.84 -18.91 -8.99
CA LEU A 138 18.77 -18.97 -9.99
C LEU A 138 19.33 -18.79 -11.41
N PRO A 139 18.70 -19.38 -12.45
CA PRO A 139 17.38 -20.05 -12.45
C PRO A 139 17.41 -21.55 -12.12
N VAL A 140 18.58 -22.19 -12.01
CA VAL A 140 18.72 -23.62 -11.71
C VAL A 140 19.44 -23.78 -10.37
N PRO A 141 18.70 -23.79 -9.24
CA PRO A 141 19.31 -23.81 -7.92
C PRO A 141 20.08 -25.11 -7.66
N THR A 142 21.21 -24.98 -6.97
CA THR A 142 22.12 -26.09 -6.63
C THR A 142 22.47 -26.15 -5.15
N TYR A 143 22.12 -25.12 -4.38
CA TYR A 143 22.33 -25.05 -2.94
C TYR A 143 21.13 -24.45 -2.21
N HIS A 144 21.02 -24.76 -0.93
CA HIS A 144 20.23 -23.99 0.03
C HIS A 144 21.06 -23.77 1.30
N ARG A 145 20.78 -22.69 2.03
CA ARG A 145 21.37 -22.41 3.35
C ARG A 145 20.29 -21.95 4.31
N ASP A 146 20.24 -22.57 5.49
CA ASP A 146 19.38 -22.10 6.58
C ASP A 146 19.95 -20.78 7.11
N VAL A 147 19.15 -19.72 7.06
CA VAL A 147 19.52 -18.39 7.58
C VAL A 147 18.75 -18.01 8.84
N THR A 148 17.89 -18.89 9.36
CA THR A 148 16.97 -18.62 10.48
C THR A 148 17.72 -18.15 11.73
N VAL A 149 18.71 -18.92 12.18
CA VAL A 149 19.46 -18.62 13.41
C VAL A 149 20.37 -17.41 13.21
N GLN A 150 20.96 -17.26 12.03
CA GLN A 150 21.78 -16.09 11.70
C GLN A 150 20.94 -14.80 11.74
N LYS A 151 19.71 -14.86 11.22
CA LYS A 151 18.81 -13.70 11.09
C LYS A 151 18.13 -13.32 12.40
N TYR A 152 17.78 -14.30 13.23
CA TYR A 152 16.94 -14.08 14.43
C TYR A 152 17.62 -14.44 15.75
N GLY A 153 18.87 -14.90 15.74
CA GLY A 153 19.59 -15.37 16.93
C GLY A 153 19.06 -16.69 17.52
N GLY A 154 18.11 -17.35 16.87
CA GLY A 154 17.49 -18.60 17.34
C GLY A 154 16.51 -19.19 16.34
N LYS A 155 15.88 -20.33 16.70
CA LYS A 155 14.77 -20.90 15.92
C LYS A 155 13.54 -20.00 16.01
N VAL A 156 12.71 -20.00 14.97
CA VAL A 156 11.37 -19.38 15.02
C VAL A 156 10.38 -20.42 15.56
N PRO A 157 9.79 -20.22 16.75
CA PRO A 157 8.81 -21.15 17.31
C PRO A 157 7.59 -21.31 16.40
N TYR A 158 7.07 -22.53 16.29
CA TYR A 158 6.06 -22.87 15.31
C TYR A 158 4.73 -22.15 15.49
N HIS A 159 4.37 -21.76 16.71
CA HIS A 159 3.15 -21.00 16.99
C HIS A 159 3.18 -19.57 16.40
N ARG A 160 4.35 -19.04 16.05
CA ARG A 160 4.48 -17.71 15.42
C ARG A 160 4.07 -17.69 13.95
N ARG A 161 4.02 -18.85 13.28
CA ARG A 161 3.67 -18.93 11.85
C ARG A 161 2.29 -18.29 11.59
N PRO A 162 2.10 -17.55 10.49
CA PRO A 162 0.78 -17.15 9.99
C PRO A 162 -0.23 -18.30 9.99
N VAL A 163 -1.50 -18.00 10.26
CA VAL A 163 -2.58 -18.99 10.13
C VAL A 163 -2.84 -19.21 8.65
N THR A 164 -2.72 -20.44 8.22
CA THR A 164 -2.91 -20.84 6.82
C THR A 164 -4.39 -20.91 6.44
N GLY A 165 -4.66 -20.86 5.15
CA GLY A 165 -6.00 -21.04 4.62
C GLY A 165 -6.61 -22.41 4.96
N VAL A 166 -5.80 -23.47 5.05
CA VAL A 166 -6.25 -24.79 5.51
C VAL A 166 -6.71 -24.73 6.97
N GLU A 167 -5.95 -24.04 7.83
CA GLU A 167 -6.35 -23.82 9.22
C GLU A 167 -7.64 -23.00 9.31
N TYR A 168 -7.78 -21.92 8.52
CA TYR A 168 -9.03 -21.13 8.51
C TYR A 168 -10.24 -21.95 8.06
N VAL A 169 -10.11 -22.83 7.07
CA VAL A 169 -11.21 -23.72 6.63
C VAL A 169 -11.62 -24.66 7.77
N ALA A 170 -10.64 -25.25 8.48
CA ALA A 170 -10.91 -26.12 9.61
C ALA A 170 -11.55 -25.38 10.80
N ILE A 171 -11.09 -24.16 11.11
CA ILE A 171 -11.70 -23.31 12.14
C ILE A 171 -13.15 -22.95 11.77
N SER A 172 -13.41 -22.55 10.52
CA SER A 172 -14.77 -22.26 10.04
C SER A 172 -15.70 -23.46 10.18
N ALA A 173 -15.23 -24.67 9.85
CA ALA A 173 -16.00 -25.90 10.01
C ALA A 173 -16.32 -26.20 11.48
N LEU A 174 -15.36 -25.99 12.40
CA LEU A 174 -15.57 -26.11 13.84
C LEU A 174 -16.61 -25.10 14.34
N ILE A 175 -16.49 -23.82 13.96
CA ILE A 175 -17.44 -22.78 14.35
C ILE A 175 -18.85 -23.16 13.89
N GLN A 176 -19.04 -23.56 12.62
CA GLN A 176 -20.36 -24.02 12.14
C GLN A 176 -20.91 -25.19 12.95
N HIS A 177 -20.08 -26.19 13.21
CA HIS A 177 -20.49 -27.37 13.97
C HIS A 177 -20.98 -26.98 15.36
N GLU A 178 -20.25 -26.10 16.04
CA GLU A 178 -20.59 -25.63 17.38
C GLU A 178 -21.82 -24.71 17.39
N LEU A 179 -21.96 -23.82 16.41
CA LEU A 179 -23.12 -22.93 16.29
C LEU A 179 -24.43 -23.70 16.12
N ARG A 180 -24.42 -24.83 15.39
CA ARG A 180 -25.60 -25.71 15.23
C ARG A 180 -26.11 -26.32 16.53
N LYS A 181 -25.35 -26.25 17.63
CA LYS A 181 -25.81 -26.69 18.96
C LYS A 181 -26.79 -25.72 19.63
N ALA A 182 -27.02 -24.53 19.05
CA ALA A 182 -27.98 -23.54 19.52
C ALA A 182 -29.03 -23.13 18.46
N PRO A 183 -29.79 -24.09 17.89
CA PRO A 183 -30.63 -23.84 16.72
C PRO A 183 -31.80 -22.90 17.03
N ARG A 184 -32.41 -22.97 18.23
CA ARG A 184 -33.54 -22.10 18.56
C ARG A 184 -33.07 -20.69 18.84
N PHE A 185 -31.93 -20.54 19.52
CA PHE A 185 -31.30 -19.25 19.72
C PHE A 185 -30.93 -18.60 18.39
N LEU A 186 -30.27 -19.30 17.47
CA LEU A 186 -29.88 -18.74 16.17
C LEU A 186 -31.08 -18.30 15.32
N ALA A 187 -32.15 -19.10 15.31
CA ALA A 187 -33.39 -18.74 14.64
C ALA A 187 -34.01 -17.46 15.24
N ALA A 188 -33.92 -17.29 16.56
CA ALA A 188 -34.49 -16.14 17.26
C ALA A 188 -33.63 -14.88 17.18
N CYS A 189 -32.31 -14.98 17.36
CA CYS A 189 -31.40 -13.85 17.36
C CYS A 189 -31.18 -13.28 15.97
N CYS A 190 -31.12 -14.15 14.98
CA CYS A 190 -30.43 -13.85 13.73
C CYS A 190 -31.26 -14.31 12.51
N ALA A 191 -32.43 -14.94 12.71
CA ALA A 191 -33.19 -15.55 11.61
C ALA A 191 -32.33 -16.49 10.73
N SER A 192 -31.45 -17.24 11.38
CA SER A 192 -30.39 -18.04 10.76
C SER A 192 -30.44 -19.49 11.27
N ASP A 193 -30.04 -20.43 10.43
CA ASP A 193 -29.77 -21.82 10.81
C ASP A 193 -28.26 -22.11 11.04
N GLY A 194 -27.44 -21.06 11.00
CA GLY A 194 -25.99 -21.09 11.12
C GLY A 194 -25.22 -21.24 9.81
N THR A 195 -25.89 -21.45 8.66
CA THR A 195 -25.22 -21.63 7.35
C THR A 195 -25.02 -20.33 6.57
N ASP A 196 -25.69 -19.25 6.98
CA ASP A 196 -25.67 -17.93 6.35
C ASP A 196 -24.99 -16.87 7.23
N LEU A 197 -24.04 -17.33 8.05
CA LEU A 197 -23.22 -16.49 8.91
C LEU A 197 -21.79 -16.45 8.36
N ALA A 198 -21.07 -15.38 8.69
CA ALA A 198 -19.66 -15.20 8.37
C ALA A 198 -18.86 -14.99 9.65
N ALA A 199 -17.61 -15.47 9.68
CA ALA A 199 -16.74 -15.38 10.86
C ALA A 199 -15.45 -14.59 10.54
N LEU A 200 -15.26 -13.46 11.20
CA LEU A 200 -14.06 -12.64 11.04
C LEU A 200 -13.03 -12.96 12.12
N THR A 201 -11.85 -13.44 11.73
CA THR A 201 -10.73 -13.67 12.67
C THR A 201 -10.27 -12.39 13.33
N THR A 202 -9.82 -12.45 14.58
CA THR A 202 -9.01 -11.39 15.21
C THR A 202 -7.57 -11.85 15.43
N ALA A 203 -6.68 -10.90 15.73
CA ALA A 203 -5.30 -11.15 16.13
C ALA A 203 -4.80 -10.01 17.06
N PRO A 204 -3.81 -10.23 17.93
CA PRO A 204 -3.04 -11.46 18.16
C PRO A 204 -3.89 -12.55 18.84
N ARG A 205 -3.28 -13.73 19.00
CA ARG A 205 -4.01 -14.97 19.28
C ARG A 205 -3.76 -15.48 20.70
N GLY A 206 -4.16 -14.71 21.70
CA GLY A 206 -4.03 -15.06 23.11
C GLY A 206 -3.61 -13.88 23.98
N PHE A 207 -2.95 -14.16 25.10
CA PHE A 207 -2.48 -13.13 26.05
C PHE A 207 -0.99 -13.24 26.40
N LYS A 208 -0.30 -14.31 25.98
CA LYS A 208 1.12 -14.55 26.21
C LYS A 208 1.74 -15.33 25.05
N SER A 209 3.08 -15.32 24.98
CA SER A 209 3.81 -16.12 24.01
C SER A 209 3.45 -17.61 24.12
N GLY A 210 3.30 -18.26 22.97
CA GLY A 210 2.88 -19.66 22.85
C GLY A 210 1.37 -19.85 22.67
N ASP A 211 0.55 -18.89 23.09
CA ASP A 211 -0.90 -18.98 22.89
C ASP A 211 -1.25 -18.97 21.40
N ARG A 212 -2.31 -19.69 21.04
CA ARG A 212 -2.88 -19.71 19.69
C ARG A 212 -4.40 -19.89 19.79
N SER A 213 -5.02 -18.86 20.35
CA SER A 213 -6.46 -18.78 20.65
C SER A 213 -7.03 -17.53 20.00
N SER A 214 -8.05 -17.64 19.16
CA SER A 214 -8.55 -16.51 18.36
C SER A 214 -10.02 -16.26 18.58
N TRP A 215 -10.37 -14.99 18.81
CA TRP A 215 -11.76 -14.56 18.72
C TRP A 215 -12.18 -14.51 17.25
N PHE A 216 -13.40 -14.93 16.99
CA PHE A 216 -14.08 -14.78 15.72
C PHE A 216 -15.38 -14.02 15.93
N VAL A 217 -15.53 -12.90 15.23
CA VAL A 217 -16.74 -12.06 15.27
C VAL A 217 -17.71 -12.58 14.22
N ILE A 218 -18.97 -12.79 14.59
CA ILE A 218 -19.98 -13.40 13.72
C ILE A 218 -20.89 -12.33 13.09
N PHE A 219 -21.09 -12.44 11.78
CA PHE A 219 -21.84 -11.53 10.94
C PHE A 219 -22.88 -12.26 10.09
N HIS A 220 -23.86 -11.53 9.56
CA HIS A 220 -24.68 -12.04 8.48
C HIS A 220 -23.91 -12.08 7.15
N ALA A 221 -23.82 -13.26 6.54
CA ALA A 221 -23.27 -13.42 5.21
C ALA A 221 -24.35 -13.11 4.16
N VAL A 222 -24.32 -11.89 3.61
CA VAL A 222 -25.22 -11.47 2.52
C VAL A 222 -24.42 -11.31 1.23
N GLU A 223 -24.77 -12.10 0.22
CA GLU A 223 -24.07 -12.13 -1.07
C GLU A 223 -24.03 -10.75 -1.73
N GLY A 224 -22.85 -10.37 -2.23
CA GLY A 224 -22.64 -9.09 -2.91
C GLY A 224 -22.64 -7.86 -2.01
N THR A 225 -22.50 -8.05 -0.68
CA THR A 225 -22.37 -6.97 0.30
C THR A 225 -21.17 -7.21 1.22
N GLY A 226 -20.63 -6.14 1.80
CA GLY A 226 -19.64 -6.25 2.87
C GLY A 226 -20.29 -6.70 4.16
N TYR A 227 -20.12 -7.97 4.54
CA TYR A 227 -20.69 -8.52 5.78
C TYR A 227 -20.09 -7.88 7.04
N TYR A 228 -18.93 -7.22 6.92
CA TYR A 228 -18.19 -6.56 8.01
C TYR A 228 -19.00 -5.52 8.80
N VAL A 229 -20.10 -5.03 8.26
CA VAL A 229 -20.99 -4.02 8.91
C VAL A 229 -22.31 -4.62 9.41
N LEU A 230 -22.45 -5.94 9.40
CA LEU A 230 -23.67 -6.68 9.78
C LEU A 230 -23.45 -7.64 10.98
N PRO A 231 -22.91 -7.17 12.13
CA PRO A 231 -22.63 -8.03 13.26
C PRO A 231 -23.93 -8.54 13.90
N VAL A 232 -23.95 -9.80 14.33
CA VAL A 232 -25.16 -10.42 14.93
C VAL A 232 -25.14 -10.45 16.46
N GLY A 233 -24.08 -9.90 17.07
CA GLY A 233 -23.91 -9.87 18.52
C GLY A 233 -23.25 -11.12 19.11
N LEU A 234 -22.86 -12.07 18.27
CA LEU A 234 -22.20 -13.31 18.66
C LEU A 234 -20.70 -13.27 18.33
N GLU A 235 -19.87 -13.67 19.27
CA GLU A 235 -18.43 -13.88 19.06
C GLU A 235 -18.00 -15.18 19.75
N VAL A 236 -17.02 -15.88 19.17
CA VAL A 236 -16.56 -17.18 19.69
C VAL A 236 -15.04 -17.20 19.81
N LEU A 237 -14.52 -17.78 20.89
CA LEU A 237 -13.09 -17.99 21.11
C LEU A 237 -12.72 -19.42 20.74
N VAL A 238 -11.89 -19.56 19.71
CA VAL A 238 -11.41 -20.85 19.19
C VAL A 238 -10.01 -21.13 19.71
N GLU A 239 -9.81 -22.30 20.30
CA GLU A 239 -8.49 -22.84 20.64
C GLU A 239 -7.98 -23.68 19.45
N HIS A 240 -6.91 -23.22 18.79
CA HIS A 240 -6.35 -23.87 17.58
C HIS A 240 -4.82 -24.04 17.65
N GLY A 241 -4.29 -24.19 18.87
CA GLY A 241 -2.85 -24.35 19.11
C GLY A 241 -2.30 -25.75 18.83
N GLU A 242 -3.11 -26.79 19.06
CA GLU A 242 -2.72 -28.17 18.81
C GLU A 242 -2.47 -28.41 17.32
N LEU A 243 -1.48 -29.24 17.00
CA LEU A 243 -1.20 -29.61 15.60
C LEU A 243 -2.26 -30.56 15.02
N ASP A 244 -2.91 -31.34 15.90
CA ASP A 244 -4.06 -32.14 15.53
C ASP A 244 -5.33 -31.28 15.58
N ILE A 245 -5.84 -30.96 14.38
CA ILE A 245 -7.08 -30.19 14.17
C ILE A 245 -8.27 -30.79 14.94
N SER A 246 -8.29 -32.10 15.17
CA SER A 246 -9.39 -32.76 15.89
C SER A 246 -9.45 -32.41 17.38
N LEU A 247 -8.39 -31.84 17.93
CA LEU A 247 -8.31 -31.38 19.31
C LEU A 247 -8.76 -29.92 19.49
N TRP A 248 -9.07 -29.21 18.42
CA TRP A 248 -9.53 -27.83 18.47
C TRP A 248 -10.96 -27.74 19.01
N TYR A 249 -11.25 -26.68 19.76
CA TYR A 249 -12.56 -26.49 20.39
C TYR A 249 -12.89 -25.01 20.63
N LEU A 250 -14.15 -24.72 20.94
CA LEU A 250 -14.56 -23.39 21.43
C LEU A 250 -14.44 -23.32 22.95
N SER A 251 -13.60 -22.44 23.45
CA SER A 251 -13.40 -22.25 24.90
C SER A 251 -14.36 -21.22 25.51
N GLN A 252 -14.89 -20.30 24.70
CA GLN A 252 -15.82 -19.26 25.16
C GLN A 252 -16.76 -18.81 24.04
N VAL A 253 -17.99 -18.45 24.42
CA VAL A 253 -18.97 -17.78 23.56
C VAL A 253 -19.38 -16.47 24.21
N PHE A 254 -19.52 -15.41 23.42
CA PHE A 254 -19.98 -14.10 23.84
C PHE A 254 -21.23 -13.72 23.05
N TYR A 255 -22.30 -13.33 23.74
CA TYR A 255 -23.48 -12.76 23.11
C TYR A 255 -23.98 -11.53 23.86
N ASN A 256 -24.13 -10.41 23.15
CA ASN A 256 -24.77 -9.18 23.63
C ASN A 256 -24.31 -8.75 25.05
N GLY A 257 -23.00 -8.71 25.29
CA GLY A 257 -22.42 -8.31 26.58
C GLY A 257 -22.31 -9.40 27.64
N ARG A 258 -22.70 -10.65 27.33
CA ARG A 258 -22.63 -11.78 28.27
C ARG A 258 -21.73 -12.89 27.73
N TYR A 259 -20.98 -13.52 28.64
CA TYR A 259 -20.13 -14.68 28.34
C TYR A 259 -20.82 -15.99 28.72
N PHE A 260 -20.57 -17.02 27.93
CA PHE A 260 -21.07 -18.38 28.09
C PHE A 260 -19.93 -19.36 27.86
N SER A 261 -19.88 -20.43 28.65
CA SER A 261 -18.84 -21.46 28.55
C SER A 261 -18.96 -22.34 27.30
N SER A 262 -20.11 -22.32 26.61
CA SER A 262 -20.33 -23.08 25.38
C SER A 262 -21.60 -22.62 24.67
N THR A 263 -21.73 -22.97 23.39
CA THR A 263 -22.95 -22.75 22.60
C THR A 263 -24.15 -23.52 23.17
N THR A 264 -23.94 -24.71 23.74
CA THR A 264 -25.01 -25.48 24.41
C THR A 264 -25.53 -24.77 25.65
N LYS A 265 -24.65 -24.11 26.43
CA LYS A 265 -25.07 -23.31 27.58
C LYS A 265 -25.87 -22.08 27.15
N LEU A 266 -25.45 -21.42 26.06
CA LEU A 266 -26.18 -20.31 25.45
C LEU A 266 -27.61 -20.73 25.05
N GLU A 267 -27.76 -21.86 24.35
CA GLU A 267 -29.07 -22.42 23.99
C GLU A 267 -29.92 -22.76 25.22
N ALA A 268 -29.33 -23.39 26.24
CA ALA A 268 -30.05 -23.76 27.46
C ALA A 268 -30.59 -22.52 28.20
N ASP A 269 -29.80 -21.45 28.29
CA ASP A 269 -30.23 -20.19 28.91
C ASP A 269 -31.32 -19.49 28.10
N PHE A 270 -31.19 -19.52 26.77
CA PHE A 270 -32.22 -19.01 25.88
C PHE A 270 -33.55 -19.77 26.05
N VAL A 271 -33.53 -21.10 26.02
CA VAL A 271 -34.73 -21.95 26.19
C VAL A 271 -35.34 -21.79 27.57
N ALA A 272 -34.53 -21.54 28.61
CA ALA A 272 -35.00 -21.25 29.96
C ALA A 272 -35.60 -19.83 30.13
N GLY A 273 -35.52 -18.97 29.11
CA GLY A 273 -35.99 -17.58 29.17
C GLY A 273 -35.12 -16.67 30.05
N SER A 274 -33.88 -17.07 30.34
CA SER A 274 -32.93 -16.31 31.18
C SER A 274 -31.99 -15.39 30.38
N LEU A 275 -32.21 -15.32 29.06
CA LEU A 275 -31.45 -14.52 28.12
C LEU A 275 -32.34 -13.55 27.36
N GLU A 276 -32.03 -12.26 27.44
CA GLU A 276 -32.60 -11.26 26.55
C GLU A 276 -31.96 -11.38 25.16
N VAL A 277 -32.79 -11.61 24.14
CA VAL A 277 -32.35 -11.78 22.75
C VAL A 277 -32.77 -10.56 21.94
N ILE A 278 -31.80 -9.95 21.29
CA ILE A 278 -32.03 -8.91 20.28
C ILE A 278 -32.13 -9.61 18.93
N ARG A 279 -33.28 -9.46 18.28
CA ARG A 279 -33.50 -9.98 16.94
C ARG A 279 -32.88 -9.02 15.91
N VAL A 280 -31.80 -9.48 15.29
CA VAL A 280 -31.17 -8.86 14.12
C VAL A 280 -31.84 -9.46 12.88
N GLU A 281 -32.51 -8.62 12.09
CA GLU A 281 -33.14 -9.10 10.86
C GLU A 281 -32.09 -9.35 9.79
N LYS A 282 -32.17 -10.53 9.15
CA LYS A 282 -31.37 -10.84 7.97
C LYS A 282 -31.75 -9.85 6.85
N PRO A 283 -30.80 -9.07 6.31
CA PRO A 283 -31.14 -8.06 5.31
C PRO A 283 -31.58 -8.72 3.98
N GLN A 284 -32.67 -8.23 3.38
CA GLN A 284 -33.27 -8.84 2.17
C GLN A 284 -33.11 -8.02 0.86
N ASP A 285 -32.68 -6.75 0.92
CA ASP A 285 -32.77 -5.82 -0.23
C ASP A 285 -31.42 -5.32 -0.80
N ALA A 286 -31.45 -4.74 -2.00
CA ALA A 286 -30.26 -4.11 -2.62
C ALA A 286 -29.75 -2.83 -1.91
N THR A 287 -30.54 -2.29 -0.97
CA THR A 287 -30.26 -1.08 -0.17
C THR A 287 -29.56 -1.35 1.16
N VAL A 288 -28.97 -2.55 1.32
CA VAL A 288 -28.24 -2.97 2.52
C VAL A 288 -27.10 -2.02 2.86
N MET A 289 -26.91 -1.80 4.16
CA MET A 289 -25.83 -1.00 4.77
C MET A 289 -24.45 -1.30 4.17
N GLY A 290 -24.17 -2.56 3.82
CA GLY A 290 -22.94 -2.99 3.17
C GLY A 290 -22.96 -3.09 1.63
N SER A 291 -23.99 -2.63 0.92
CA SER A 291 -24.10 -2.75 -0.54
C SER A 291 -23.38 -1.61 -1.27
N MET A 292 -22.49 -1.95 -2.21
CA MET A 292 -21.86 -0.99 -3.14
C MET A 292 -22.64 -0.84 -4.47
N ARG A 293 -23.80 -1.50 -4.61
CA ARG A 293 -24.60 -1.39 -5.84
C ARG A 293 -25.09 0.06 -6.00
N PRO A 294 -24.89 0.69 -7.18
CA PRO A 294 -25.39 2.03 -7.42
C PRO A 294 -26.92 2.09 -7.23
N ARG A 295 -27.39 3.06 -6.45
CA ARG A 295 -28.83 3.27 -6.19
C ARG A 295 -29.54 4.04 -7.31
N ARG A 296 -28.79 4.52 -8.29
CA ARG A 296 -29.27 5.32 -9.43
C ARG A 296 -28.56 4.84 -10.69
N PRO A 297 -29.20 4.94 -11.87
CA PRO A 297 -28.54 4.64 -13.14
C PRO A 297 -27.35 5.59 -13.36
N PRO A 298 -26.31 5.14 -14.08
CA PRO A 298 -25.18 5.99 -14.41
C PRO A 298 -25.62 7.17 -15.28
N GLY A 299 -25.06 8.35 -14.99
CA GLY A 299 -25.24 9.56 -15.80
C GLY A 299 -24.27 9.63 -16.96
N THR A 300 -24.11 10.83 -17.52
CA THR A 300 -23.09 11.12 -18.54
C THR A 300 -21.67 10.87 -17.97
N PRO A 301 -20.74 10.29 -18.75
CA PRO A 301 -19.36 10.10 -18.30
C PRO A 301 -18.71 11.41 -17.82
N GLY A 302 -17.92 11.31 -16.75
CA GLY A 302 -17.12 12.42 -16.23
C GLY A 302 -15.88 12.71 -17.09
N PRO A 303 -15.02 13.64 -16.64
CA PRO A 303 -13.74 13.92 -17.29
C PRO A 303 -12.86 12.66 -17.42
N LEU A 304 -12.19 12.53 -18.57
CA LEU A 304 -11.25 11.44 -18.83
C LEU A 304 -9.88 12.04 -19.14
N GLN A 305 -8.87 11.65 -18.36
CA GLN A 305 -7.49 11.98 -18.65
C GLN A 305 -6.93 11.04 -19.73
N TYR A 306 -6.20 11.59 -20.69
CA TYR A 306 -5.48 10.82 -21.71
C TYR A 306 -4.20 11.56 -22.14
N GLU A 307 -3.29 10.83 -22.77
CA GLU A 307 -2.01 11.35 -23.27
C GLU A 307 -2.09 11.54 -24.81
N PRO A 308 -2.16 12.78 -25.32
CA PRO A 308 -2.47 13.03 -26.74
C PRO A 308 -1.48 12.42 -27.74
N GLN A 309 -0.22 12.22 -27.33
CA GLN A 309 0.84 11.65 -28.17
C GLN A 309 1.34 10.30 -27.62
N GLY A 310 0.54 9.66 -26.76
CA GLY A 310 0.91 8.43 -26.06
C GLY A 310 1.74 8.67 -24.78
N PRO A 311 2.08 7.59 -24.07
CA PRO A 311 2.80 7.66 -22.80
C PRO A 311 4.15 8.37 -22.90
N ARG A 312 4.42 9.25 -21.92
CA ARG A 312 5.73 9.94 -21.77
C ARG A 312 6.68 9.24 -20.80
N TYR A 313 6.28 8.05 -20.38
CA TYR A 313 7.05 7.13 -19.54
C TYR A 313 7.14 5.77 -20.23
N SER A 314 8.11 4.97 -19.81
CA SER A 314 8.36 3.63 -20.34
C SER A 314 8.44 2.65 -19.17
N VAL A 315 7.78 1.50 -19.32
CA VAL A 315 7.82 0.39 -18.36
C VAL A 315 8.42 -0.81 -19.08
N ARG A 316 9.58 -1.29 -18.63
CA ARG A 316 10.26 -2.47 -19.18
C ARG A 316 10.70 -3.38 -18.05
N GLY A 317 10.20 -4.61 -18.06
CA GLY A 317 10.37 -5.54 -16.93
C GLY A 317 9.93 -4.86 -15.63
N ASN A 318 10.87 -4.71 -14.70
CA ASN A 318 10.65 -4.08 -13.41
C ASN A 318 11.18 -2.63 -13.33
N ARG A 319 11.42 -1.95 -14.46
CA ARG A 319 11.95 -0.59 -14.51
C ARG A 319 10.97 0.39 -15.13
N VAL A 320 10.84 1.55 -14.50
CA VAL A 320 10.12 2.72 -15.03
C VAL A 320 11.13 3.83 -15.35
N THR A 321 11.00 4.46 -16.51
CA THR A 321 11.70 5.71 -16.86
C THR A 321 10.69 6.79 -17.21
N PHE A 322 10.91 8.01 -16.71
CA PHE A 322 10.02 9.16 -16.93
C PHE A 322 10.80 10.45 -16.77
N GLN A 323 10.94 11.22 -17.86
CA GLN A 323 11.74 12.45 -17.85
C GLN A 323 13.15 12.20 -17.24
N GLY A 324 13.47 12.83 -16.10
CA GLY A 324 14.72 12.61 -15.38
C GLY A 324 14.75 11.34 -14.51
N TRP A 325 13.62 10.69 -14.27
CA TRP A 325 13.49 9.57 -13.33
C TRP A 325 13.84 8.21 -13.95
N SER A 326 14.52 7.37 -13.17
CA SER A 326 14.67 5.94 -13.41
C SER A 326 14.48 5.20 -12.08
N ILE A 327 13.58 4.22 -12.06
CA ILE A 327 13.10 3.55 -10.85
C ILE A 327 12.98 2.05 -11.15
N ALA A 328 13.56 1.20 -10.33
CA ALA A 328 13.22 -0.23 -10.30
C ALA A 328 12.09 -0.45 -9.26
N PHE A 329 11.20 -1.41 -9.50
CA PHE A 329 10.11 -1.74 -8.58
C PHE A 329 9.96 -3.25 -8.37
N GLY A 330 9.21 -3.62 -7.34
CA GLY A 330 8.81 -4.99 -7.02
C GLY A 330 7.72 -5.00 -5.96
N MET A 331 7.30 -6.19 -5.57
CA MET A 331 6.23 -6.41 -4.59
C MET A 331 6.61 -7.58 -3.70
N ASN A 332 6.91 -7.38 -2.43
CA ASN A 332 7.06 -8.52 -1.51
C ASN A 332 5.67 -9.09 -1.19
N PRO A 333 5.44 -10.42 -1.21
CA PRO A 333 4.12 -10.99 -0.95
C PRO A 333 3.60 -10.67 0.46
N ASN A 334 4.49 -10.42 1.42
CA ASN A 334 4.14 -10.12 2.80
C ASN A 334 4.04 -8.61 3.04
N THR A 335 5.12 -7.86 2.82
CA THR A 335 5.18 -6.43 3.17
C THR A 335 4.66 -5.49 2.08
N GLY A 336 4.51 -5.94 0.84
CA GLY A 336 3.92 -5.15 -0.24
C GLY A 336 4.93 -4.39 -1.13
N PRO A 337 4.56 -3.21 -1.67
CA PRO A 337 5.34 -2.50 -2.68
C PRO A 337 6.73 -2.05 -2.21
N ARG A 338 7.71 -2.15 -3.12
CA ARG A 338 9.10 -1.75 -2.90
C ARG A 338 9.72 -1.18 -4.18
N LEU A 339 10.49 -0.11 -4.03
CA LEU A 339 11.14 0.62 -5.11
C LEU A 339 12.64 0.72 -4.84
N PHE A 340 13.44 0.62 -5.89
CA PHE A 340 14.90 0.51 -5.80
C PHE A 340 15.61 1.37 -6.82
N ASP A 341 16.86 1.71 -6.51
CA ASP A 341 17.77 2.48 -7.36
C ASP A 341 17.08 3.70 -7.99
N ILE A 342 16.39 4.49 -7.15
CA ILE A 342 15.64 5.66 -7.59
C ILE A 342 16.63 6.76 -7.94
N ARG A 343 16.75 7.03 -9.24
CA ARG A 343 17.64 8.04 -9.79
C ARG A 343 16.85 9.20 -10.40
N TYR A 344 17.38 10.41 -10.25
CA TYR A 344 16.95 11.58 -11.00
C TYR A 344 18.13 12.20 -11.74
N ARG A 345 17.98 12.44 -13.05
CA ARG A 345 19.06 12.89 -13.96
C ARG A 345 20.34 12.04 -13.80
N ARG A 346 20.16 10.71 -13.71
CA ARG A 346 21.21 9.67 -13.54
C ARG A 346 21.90 9.59 -12.18
N GLU A 347 21.63 10.52 -11.26
CA GLU A 347 22.14 10.47 -9.89
C GLU A 347 21.16 9.71 -8.98
N ARG A 348 21.65 8.74 -8.21
CA ARG A 348 20.84 8.06 -7.18
C ARG A 348 20.50 9.02 -6.06
N ILE A 349 19.27 8.92 -5.60
CA ILE A 349 18.76 9.62 -4.41
C ILE A 349 18.41 8.59 -3.33
N ILE A 350 17.74 7.50 -3.72
CA ILE A 350 17.25 6.48 -2.80
C ILE A 350 17.70 5.11 -3.32
N TYR A 351 18.37 4.32 -2.48
CA TYR A 351 18.69 2.93 -2.79
C TYR A 351 17.46 2.04 -2.69
N GLU A 352 16.69 2.17 -1.60
CA GLU A 352 15.46 1.43 -1.33
C GLU A 352 14.39 2.35 -0.70
N LEU A 353 13.18 2.28 -1.24
CA LEU A 353 11.96 2.82 -0.66
C LEU A 353 10.93 1.70 -0.58
N SER A 354 10.63 1.21 0.62
CA SER A 354 9.76 0.04 0.78
C SER A 354 8.75 0.20 1.91
N LEU A 355 7.53 -0.31 1.66
CA LEU A 355 6.55 -0.52 2.71
C LEU A 355 7.06 -1.61 3.65
N GLN A 356 6.95 -1.36 4.95
CA GLN A 356 7.43 -2.26 5.98
C GLN A 356 6.28 -2.96 6.69
N GLU A 357 5.27 -2.21 7.12
CA GLU A 357 4.14 -2.72 7.88
C GLU A 357 2.93 -1.79 7.79
N ALA A 358 1.73 -2.35 7.98
CA ALA A 358 0.51 -1.61 8.29
C ALA A 358 -0.13 -2.19 9.56
N LEU A 359 -0.51 -1.30 10.48
CA LEU A 359 -1.09 -1.61 11.77
C LEU A 359 -2.49 -1.02 11.87
N ALA A 360 -3.45 -1.87 12.26
CA ALA A 360 -4.78 -1.45 12.68
C ALA A 360 -5.02 -1.86 14.14
N LEU A 361 -5.07 -0.89 15.06
CA LEU A 361 -5.26 -1.12 16.50
C LEU A 361 -6.66 -0.66 16.92
N TYR A 362 -7.50 -1.60 17.38
CA TYR A 362 -8.91 -1.35 17.67
C TYR A 362 -9.24 -1.16 19.15
N GLY A 363 -10.33 -0.43 19.40
CA GLY A 363 -11.05 -0.40 20.67
C GLY A 363 -12.50 -0.83 20.49
N SER A 364 -13.01 -1.64 21.42
CA SER A 364 -14.40 -2.09 21.49
C SER A 364 -14.75 -2.52 22.91
N ASN A 365 -16.04 -2.69 23.20
CA ASN A 365 -16.52 -3.39 24.39
C ASN A 365 -16.87 -4.87 24.12
N CYS A 366 -16.76 -5.33 22.86
CA CYS A 366 -16.85 -6.74 22.50
C CYS A 366 -15.45 -7.39 22.49
N PRO A 367 -15.31 -8.66 22.91
CA PRO A 367 -14.01 -9.31 23.13
C PRO A 367 -13.13 -9.39 21.87
N GLY A 368 -13.72 -9.66 20.71
CA GLY A 368 -13.06 -9.65 19.41
C GLY A 368 -12.47 -8.27 19.13
N GLY A 369 -13.32 -7.24 19.00
CA GLY A 369 -12.87 -5.88 18.70
C GLY A 369 -11.88 -5.29 19.71
N MET A 370 -11.98 -5.61 21.01
CA MET A 370 -11.02 -5.11 22.02
C MET A 370 -9.66 -5.83 21.98
N SER A 371 -9.62 -7.03 21.40
CA SER A 371 -8.40 -7.84 21.22
C SER A 371 -7.64 -7.48 19.94
N THR A 372 -8.32 -6.89 18.95
CA THR A 372 -7.78 -6.72 17.60
C THR A 372 -6.66 -5.68 17.50
N ARG A 373 -5.49 -6.15 17.08
CA ARG A 373 -4.27 -5.41 16.71
C ARG A 373 -3.67 -6.11 15.49
N TYR A 374 -4.08 -5.69 14.29
CA TYR A 374 -3.59 -6.30 13.05
C TYR A 374 -2.23 -5.75 12.66
N LEU A 375 -1.32 -6.66 12.32
CA LEU A 375 -0.04 -6.47 11.68
C LEU A 375 -0.16 -7.10 10.30
N ASP A 376 -0.56 -6.27 9.35
CA ASP A 376 -1.07 -6.68 8.04
C ASP A 376 -0.05 -7.40 7.17
N GLY A 377 1.24 -7.13 7.39
CA GLY A 377 2.35 -7.86 6.78
C GLY A 377 2.31 -9.36 7.05
N SER A 378 1.78 -9.78 8.21
CA SER A 378 1.59 -11.21 8.54
C SER A 378 0.47 -11.88 7.73
N PHE A 379 -0.48 -11.12 7.21
CA PHE A 379 -1.55 -11.65 6.35
C PHE A 379 -1.11 -11.68 4.89
N GLY A 380 -0.45 -10.60 4.44
CA GLY A 380 0.19 -10.54 3.13
C GLY A 380 -0.26 -9.35 2.30
N ILE A 381 0.25 -8.16 2.62
CA ILE A 381 -0.06 -6.90 1.94
C ILE A 381 0.12 -7.04 0.42
N GLY A 382 1.23 -7.62 -0.04
CA GLY A 382 1.51 -7.78 -1.47
C GLY A 382 0.76 -8.95 -2.12
N ARG A 383 0.54 -10.06 -1.39
CA ARG A 383 -0.26 -11.20 -1.86
C ARG A 383 -1.69 -10.78 -2.14
N PHE A 384 -2.23 -9.88 -1.33
CA PHE A 384 -3.58 -9.34 -1.44
C PHE A 384 -3.65 -8.05 -2.27
N ALA A 385 -2.61 -7.75 -3.06
CA ALA A 385 -2.66 -6.74 -4.10
C ALA A 385 -3.38 -7.28 -5.35
N TYR A 386 -4.72 -7.22 -5.35
CA TYR A 386 -5.58 -7.78 -6.39
C TYR A 386 -5.61 -6.93 -7.67
N GLU A 387 -6.35 -7.42 -8.66
CA GLU A 387 -6.52 -6.76 -9.95
C GLU A 387 -7.17 -5.37 -9.82
N LEU A 388 -6.44 -4.34 -10.27
CA LEU A 388 -6.92 -2.97 -10.33
C LEU A 388 -7.98 -2.81 -11.43
N VAL A 389 -9.13 -2.24 -11.08
CA VAL A 389 -10.24 -1.98 -12.00
C VAL A 389 -9.89 -0.80 -12.90
N ARG A 390 -9.66 -1.10 -14.18
CA ARG A 390 -9.25 -0.10 -15.17
C ARG A 390 -10.28 1.03 -15.31
N GLY A 391 -9.81 2.27 -15.11
CA GLY A 391 -10.64 3.47 -15.19
C GLY A 391 -11.34 3.86 -13.88
N VAL A 392 -11.19 3.05 -12.83
CA VAL A 392 -11.68 3.34 -11.48
C VAL A 392 -10.48 3.54 -10.54
N ASP A 393 -9.67 2.50 -10.35
CA ASP A 393 -8.53 2.54 -9.41
C ASP A 393 -7.35 3.33 -9.97
N CYS A 394 -7.19 3.32 -11.31
CA CYS A 394 -6.22 4.12 -12.03
C CYS A 394 -6.85 4.69 -13.32
N PRO A 395 -6.23 5.71 -13.94
CA PRO A 395 -6.67 6.18 -15.25
C PRO A 395 -6.81 5.06 -16.27
N TYR A 396 -7.77 5.21 -17.19
CA TYR A 396 -8.08 4.17 -18.16
C TYR A 396 -6.87 3.82 -19.06
N THR A 397 -6.05 4.83 -19.37
CA THR A 397 -4.85 4.73 -20.22
C THR A 397 -3.59 4.33 -19.46
N ALA A 398 -3.67 4.03 -18.16
CA ALA A 398 -2.51 3.59 -17.39
C ALA A 398 -1.92 2.28 -17.95
N THR A 399 -0.63 2.09 -17.74
CA THR A 399 0.07 0.82 -17.96
C THR A 399 -0.14 -0.06 -16.73
N TYR A 400 -0.73 -1.24 -16.90
CA TYR A 400 -0.99 -2.17 -15.79
C TYR A 400 0.03 -3.31 -15.84
N VAL A 401 0.46 -3.77 -14.67
CA VAL A 401 1.55 -4.74 -14.50
C VAL A 401 1.06 -5.88 -13.61
N ASP A 402 1.25 -7.10 -14.11
CA ASP A 402 0.97 -8.34 -13.38
C ASP A 402 2.05 -8.59 -12.32
N ARG A 403 1.70 -9.32 -11.26
CA ARG A 403 2.68 -9.79 -10.26
C ARG A 403 2.54 -11.27 -9.97
N HIS A 404 3.68 -11.95 -9.94
CA HIS A 404 3.77 -13.38 -9.68
C HIS A 404 4.22 -13.64 -8.24
N TYR A 405 3.61 -14.60 -7.55
CA TYR A 405 3.96 -14.94 -6.18
C TYR A 405 3.80 -16.43 -5.92
N LEU A 406 4.48 -16.92 -4.88
CA LEU A 406 4.26 -18.25 -4.34
C LEU A 406 4.09 -18.14 -2.83
N ALA A 407 2.87 -18.42 -2.36
CA ALA A 407 2.50 -18.43 -0.96
C ALA A 407 1.34 -19.41 -0.76
N GLU A 408 1.45 -20.27 0.24
CA GLU A 408 0.50 -21.34 0.57
C GLU A 408 0.11 -22.21 -0.64
N SER A 409 1.08 -22.47 -1.51
CA SER A 409 0.96 -23.39 -2.64
C SER A 409 2.35 -23.78 -3.15
N ASP A 410 2.49 -24.94 -3.77
CA ASP A 410 3.68 -25.31 -4.55
C ASP A 410 3.64 -24.83 -6.01
N VAL A 411 2.52 -24.21 -6.44
CA VAL A 411 2.34 -23.62 -7.78
C VAL A 411 2.32 -22.09 -7.70
N PRO A 412 3.12 -21.38 -8.52
CA PRO A 412 3.07 -19.93 -8.60
C PRO A 412 1.71 -19.42 -9.06
N ARG A 413 1.30 -18.27 -8.52
CA ARG A 413 0.07 -17.55 -8.87
C ARG A 413 0.38 -16.18 -9.42
N THR A 414 -0.57 -15.63 -10.17
CA THR A 414 -0.47 -14.30 -10.78
C THR A 414 -1.66 -13.46 -10.37
N ASN A 415 -1.39 -12.31 -9.74
CA ASN A 415 -2.38 -11.23 -9.66
C ASN A 415 -2.25 -10.39 -10.92
N GLN A 416 -3.27 -10.44 -11.78
CA GLN A 416 -3.30 -9.66 -13.02
C GLN A 416 -3.48 -8.18 -12.70
N ASN A 417 -2.84 -7.28 -13.45
CA ASN A 417 -2.97 -5.83 -13.31
C ASN A 417 -2.86 -5.30 -11.86
N SER A 418 -2.01 -5.93 -11.04
CA SER A 418 -1.85 -5.64 -9.60
C SER A 418 -1.16 -4.30 -9.30
N LEU A 419 -0.40 -3.76 -10.26
CA LEU A 419 0.15 -2.41 -10.21
C LEU A 419 -0.29 -1.62 -11.45
N CYS A 420 -0.36 -0.31 -11.33
CA CYS A 420 -0.51 0.58 -12.47
C CYS A 420 0.52 1.71 -12.42
N VAL A 421 0.99 2.11 -13.60
CA VAL A 421 1.90 3.23 -13.81
C VAL A 421 1.24 4.22 -14.75
N PHE A 422 1.23 5.50 -14.38
CA PHE A 422 0.62 6.55 -15.19
C PHE A 422 1.20 7.93 -14.89
N GLU A 423 1.13 8.81 -15.88
CA GLU A 423 1.32 10.24 -15.68
C GLU A 423 -0.01 10.89 -15.27
N HIS A 424 0.00 11.75 -14.26
CA HIS A 424 -1.16 12.46 -13.74
C HIS A 424 -0.98 13.97 -13.88
N ASP A 425 -1.91 14.63 -14.58
CA ASP A 425 -2.04 16.10 -14.55
C ASP A 425 -2.80 16.50 -13.28
N ALA A 426 -2.10 17.15 -12.34
CA ALA A 426 -2.67 17.55 -11.06
C ALA A 426 -3.64 18.75 -11.18
N ALA A 427 -3.87 19.28 -12.39
CA ALA A 427 -4.62 20.52 -12.64
C ALA A 427 -4.14 21.70 -11.79
N LEU A 428 -2.83 21.71 -11.48
CA LEU A 428 -2.16 22.71 -10.66
C LEU A 428 -0.86 23.10 -11.37
N PRO A 429 -0.48 24.39 -11.42
CA PRO A 429 0.85 24.74 -11.90
C PRO A 429 1.90 24.27 -10.90
N LEU A 430 2.98 23.64 -11.37
CA LEU A 430 4.17 23.37 -10.56
C LEU A 430 4.82 24.69 -10.14
N ARG A 431 4.89 25.65 -11.07
CA ARG A 431 5.32 27.03 -10.84
C ARG A 431 4.60 27.96 -11.82
N ARG A 432 4.32 29.20 -11.40
CA ARG A 432 3.87 30.27 -12.28
C ARG A 432 4.21 31.65 -11.74
N HIS A 433 4.36 32.62 -12.64
CA HIS A 433 4.49 34.03 -12.32
C HIS A 433 3.82 34.86 -13.43
N PHE A 434 3.24 35.99 -13.03
CA PHE A 434 2.72 37.01 -13.95
C PHE A 434 3.30 38.34 -13.50
N SER A 435 3.92 39.05 -14.43
CA SER A 435 4.55 40.34 -14.18
C SER A 435 3.82 41.42 -14.97
N ASP A 436 3.38 42.45 -14.25
CA ASP A 436 2.77 43.67 -14.79
C ASP A 436 3.60 44.94 -14.52
N MET A 437 4.74 44.80 -13.83
CA MET A 437 5.60 45.91 -13.42
C MET A 437 6.99 45.78 -14.06
N GLN A 438 7.48 46.89 -14.62
CA GLN A 438 8.74 47.02 -15.39
C GLN A 438 8.81 46.19 -16.69
N SER A 439 8.43 44.91 -16.65
CA SER A 439 8.33 44.01 -17.80
C SER A 439 7.01 43.25 -17.76
N LEU A 440 6.32 43.19 -18.91
CA LEU A 440 5.03 42.51 -19.05
C LEU A 440 5.23 41.10 -19.59
N TYR A 441 5.07 40.09 -18.73
CA TYR A 441 5.22 38.69 -19.13
C TYR A 441 4.45 37.70 -18.23
N TYR A 442 4.25 36.50 -18.75
CA TYR A 442 3.81 35.33 -18.02
C TYR A 442 4.82 34.20 -18.19
N GLY A 443 5.08 33.46 -17.11
CA GLY A 443 5.85 32.22 -17.14
C GLY A 443 5.18 31.17 -16.26
N GLY A 444 5.06 29.93 -16.74
CA GLY A 444 4.41 28.86 -15.98
C GLY A 444 4.76 27.46 -16.45
N LEU A 445 4.48 26.48 -15.62
CA LEU A 445 4.66 25.06 -15.90
C LEU A 445 3.58 24.27 -15.18
N ARG A 446 2.93 23.33 -15.88
CA ARG A 446 1.92 22.43 -15.31
C ARG A 446 2.57 21.39 -14.40
N LYS A 447 1.87 20.96 -13.35
CA LYS A 447 2.31 19.89 -12.45
C LYS A 447 1.83 18.55 -12.99
N ASN A 448 2.69 17.90 -13.77
CA ASN A 448 2.52 16.50 -14.15
C ASN A 448 3.39 15.62 -13.25
N VAL A 449 2.85 14.48 -12.82
CA VAL A 449 3.48 13.60 -11.83
C VAL A 449 3.38 12.16 -12.33
N LEU A 450 4.48 11.41 -12.31
CA LEU A 450 4.44 9.96 -12.51
C LEU A 450 3.96 9.30 -11.21
N VAL A 451 2.99 8.39 -11.32
CA VAL A 451 2.46 7.62 -10.20
C VAL A 451 2.67 6.13 -10.46
N ILE A 452 3.23 5.43 -9.47
CA ILE A 452 3.24 3.97 -9.38
C ILE A 452 2.28 3.61 -8.23
N ARG A 453 1.20 2.89 -8.54
CA ARG A 453 0.15 2.55 -7.58
C ARG A 453 -0.06 1.06 -7.47
N ALA A 454 -0.33 0.61 -6.24
CA ALA A 454 -0.90 -0.69 -5.93
C ALA A 454 -2.06 -0.54 -4.93
N VAL A 455 -2.99 -1.49 -4.90
CA VAL A 455 -4.08 -1.53 -3.92
C VAL A 455 -4.11 -2.89 -3.25
N SER A 456 -4.02 -2.92 -1.92
CA SER A 456 -4.07 -4.16 -1.13
C SER A 456 -5.39 -4.27 -0.37
N THR A 457 -6.16 -5.31 -0.65
CA THR A 457 -7.46 -5.57 0.02
C THR A 457 -7.27 -6.60 1.13
N LEU A 458 -7.10 -6.12 2.36
CA LEU A 458 -6.85 -6.93 3.54
C LEU A 458 -8.12 -7.02 4.37
N ILE A 459 -8.77 -8.18 4.27
CA ILE A 459 -10.03 -8.45 4.95
C ILE A 459 -11.10 -7.42 4.54
N ASN A 460 -11.27 -6.36 5.33
CA ASN A 460 -12.26 -5.30 5.15
C ASN A 460 -11.67 -4.03 4.53
N TYR A 461 -10.38 -3.75 4.72
CA TYR A 461 -9.74 -2.53 4.24
C TYR A 461 -9.12 -2.69 2.86
N ASP A 462 -9.19 -1.62 2.10
CA ASP A 462 -8.47 -1.43 0.84
C ASP A 462 -7.45 -0.30 1.05
N TYR A 463 -6.17 -0.63 1.04
CA TYR A 463 -5.09 0.35 1.14
C TYR A 463 -4.57 0.72 -0.25
N VAL A 464 -4.61 2.00 -0.59
CA VAL A 464 -4.08 2.54 -1.85
C VAL A 464 -2.68 3.10 -1.61
N TRP A 465 -1.66 2.44 -2.15
CA TRP A 465 -0.26 2.80 -2.03
C TRP A 465 0.20 3.58 -3.26
N ASP A 466 0.55 4.85 -3.09
CA ASP A 466 1.03 5.73 -4.15
C ASP A 466 2.50 6.13 -3.94
N PHE A 467 3.31 5.90 -4.97
CA PHE A 467 4.67 6.43 -5.09
C PHE A 467 4.70 7.41 -6.26
N MET A 468 4.98 8.68 -5.97
CA MET A 468 4.76 9.80 -6.87
C MET A 468 6.07 10.54 -7.13
N PHE A 469 6.38 10.78 -8.40
CA PHE A 469 7.65 11.34 -8.85
C PHE A 469 7.42 12.64 -9.62
N HIS A 470 7.86 13.76 -9.04
CA HIS A 470 7.62 15.11 -9.54
C HIS A 470 8.75 15.56 -10.48
N SER A 471 8.41 16.35 -11.49
CA SER A 471 9.40 16.83 -12.48
C SER A 471 10.48 17.75 -11.90
N ASN A 472 10.27 18.32 -10.69
CA ASN A 472 11.29 19.09 -9.95
C ASN A 472 12.24 18.22 -9.08
N GLY A 473 12.21 16.89 -9.22
CA GLY A 473 13.08 15.98 -8.47
C GLY A 473 12.58 15.62 -7.07
N ALA A 474 11.36 15.99 -6.69
CA ALA A 474 10.73 15.56 -5.44
C ALA A 474 10.08 14.17 -5.58
N VAL A 475 10.14 13.39 -4.50
CA VAL A 475 9.41 12.11 -4.33
C VAL A 475 8.33 12.33 -3.28
N GLU A 476 7.16 11.77 -3.52
CA GLU A 476 6.01 11.79 -2.61
C GLU A 476 5.50 10.37 -2.43
N VAL A 477 5.29 9.97 -1.17
CA VAL A 477 4.65 8.72 -0.81
C VAL A 477 3.33 9.06 -0.17
N ARG A 478 2.26 8.40 -0.61
CA ARG A 478 0.93 8.58 -0.04
C ARG A 478 0.22 7.24 0.12
N VAL A 479 -0.43 7.05 1.26
CA VAL A 479 -1.36 5.95 1.50
C VAL A 479 -2.74 6.52 1.77
N HIS A 480 -3.77 5.86 1.24
CA HIS A 480 -5.16 6.06 1.61
C HIS A 480 -5.75 4.76 2.13
N ALA A 481 -6.63 4.82 3.11
CA ALA A 481 -7.51 3.71 3.47
C ALA A 481 -8.92 3.97 2.93
N THR A 482 -9.48 2.98 2.25
CA THR A 482 -10.87 2.90 1.79
C THR A 482 -11.40 1.49 2.09
N GLY A 483 -12.58 1.14 1.59
CA GLY A 483 -13.18 -0.17 1.86
C GLY A 483 -14.04 -0.13 3.12
N TYR A 484 -14.39 -1.31 3.64
CA TYR A 484 -15.30 -1.44 4.77
C TYR A 484 -14.58 -1.22 6.09
N ILE A 485 -15.26 -0.62 7.05
CA ILE A 485 -14.82 -0.66 8.44
C ILE A 485 -14.99 -2.07 9.02
N SER A 486 -14.14 -2.45 9.97
CA SER A 486 -14.47 -3.54 10.89
C SER A 486 -15.45 -3.01 11.94
N SER A 487 -16.45 -3.81 12.31
CA SER A 487 -17.48 -3.41 13.27
C SER A 487 -17.68 -4.44 14.38
N SER A 488 -18.21 -3.97 15.50
CA SER A 488 -18.73 -4.80 16.59
C SER A 488 -20.23 -4.64 16.71
N PHE A 489 -20.88 -5.56 17.41
CA PHE A 489 -22.29 -5.39 17.75
C PHE A 489 -22.47 -4.27 18.77
N PHE A 490 -23.45 -3.41 18.53
CA PHE A 490 -23.76 -2.30 19.42
C PHE A 490 -24.53 -2.80 20.66
N HIS A 491 -23.87 -2.81 21.82
CA HIS A 491 -24.50 -3.08 23.11
C HIS A 491 -23.96 -2.17 24.22
N GLY A 492 -24.76 -1.95 25.26
CA GLY A 492 -24.37 -1.22 26.47
C GLY A 492 -23.72 0.14 26.19
N ARG A 493 -22.57 0.41 26.82
CA ARG A 493 -21.76 1.62 26.64
C ARG A 493 -20.83 1.55 25.42
N GLY A 494 -21.24 0.91 24.33
CA GLY A 494 -20.41 0.78 23.12
C GLY A 494 -19.96 2.11 22.52
N ILE A 495 -20.72 3.19 22.73
CA ILE A 495 -20.37 4.54 22.28
C ILE A 495 -19.11 5.12 22.94
N ASP A 496 -18.63 4.54 24.04
CA ASP A 496 -17.32 4.90 24.61
C ASP A 496 -16.15 4.43 23.70
N TYR A 497 -16.44 3.56 22.73
CA TYR A 497 -15.47 2.88 21.85
C TYR A 497 -15.68 3.16 20.35
N GLY A 498 -16.57 4.08 19.98
CA GLY A 498 -16.87 4.39 18.59
C GLY A 498 -18.26 4.99 18.40
N ASN A 499 -18.71 5.12 17.16
CA ASN A 499 -20.06 5.61 16.87
C ASN A 499 -20.98 4.48 16.41
N LYS A 500 -22.27 4.61 16.76
CA LYS A 500 -23.30 3.78 16.17
C LYS A 500 -23.49 4.19 14.70
N VAL A 501 -23.21 3.28 13.77
CA VAL A 501 -23.28 3.53 12.31
C VAL A 501 -24.42 2.77 11.64
N GLY A 502 -25.10 1.89 12.36
CA GLY A 502 -26.28 1.15 11.93
C GLY A 502 -27.17 0.75 13.11
N PRO A 503 -28.33 0.12 12.89
CA PRO A 503 -29.27 -0.24 13.96
C PRO A 503 -28.63 -1.04 15.11
N HIS A 504 -27.73 -1.97 14.77
CA HIS A 504 -27.01 -2.85 15.69
C HIS A 504 -25.49 -2.82 15.49
N THR A 505 -24.98 -1.84 14.74
CA THR A 505 -23.60 -1.81 14.28
C THR A 505 -22.84 -0.68 14.96
N LEU A 506 -21.81 -1.03 15.73
CA LEU A 506 -20.83 -0.11 16.28
C LEU A 506 -19.63 -0.06 15.33
N GLY A 507 -19.38 1.12 14.76
CA GLY A 507 -18.15 1.39 14.06
C GLY A 507 -17.05 1.64 15.08
N THR A 508 -16.17 0.65 15.27
CA THR A 508 -15.17 0.63 16.34
C THR A 508 -14.03 1.58 16.05
N MET A 509 -13.66 2.42 17.03
CA MET A 509 -12.52 3.31 16.93
C MET A 509 -11.23 2.51 16.73
N HIS A 510 -10.33 3.01 15.91
CA HIS A 510 -9.04 2.38 15.70
C HIS A 510 -8.00 3.35 15.12
N LEU A 511 -6.75 2.93 15.18
CA LEU A 511 -5.60 3.67 14.64
C LEU A 511 -5.11 2.97 13.38
N HIS A 512 -4.83 3.73 12.34
CA HIS A 512 -4.00 3.30 11.22
C HIS A 512 -2.57 3.78 11.46
N HIS A 513 -1.59 2.89 11.41
CA HIS A 513 -0.18 3.23 11.47
C HIS A 513 0.59 2.45 10.40
N ILE A 514 1.29 3.14 9.52
CA ILE A 514 1.99 2.58 8.37
C ILE A 514 3.46 2.95 8.48
N HIS A 515 4.35 1.98 8.29
CA HIS A 515 5.78 2.16 8.42
C HIS A 515 6.51 1.98 7.09
N TYR A 516 7.46 2.86 6.81
CA TYR A 516 8.26 2.85 5.58
C TYR A 516 9.75 2.87 5.89
N LYS A 517 10.52 2.16 5.07
CA LYS A 517 11.98 2.24 5.02
C LYS A 517 12.39 3.12 3.84
N VAL A 518 13.27 4.07 4.09
CA VAL A 518 13.82 4.98 3.08
C VAL A 518 15.34 5.06 3.23
N ASP A 519 16.04 4.25 2.44
CA ASP A 519 17.50 4.17 2.39
C ASP A 519 18.03 5.23 1.40
N LEU A 520 18.55 6.35 1.93
CA LEU A 520 18.93 7.54 1.16
C LEU A 520 20.44 7.55 0.89
N ASP A 521 20.80 7.69 -0.40
CA ASP A 521 22.20 7.77 -0.87
C ASP A 521 22.45 9.15 -1.53
N ILE A 522 22.41 10.22 -0.74
CA ILE A 522 22.47 11.60 -1.24
C ILE A 522 23.89 11.95 -1.73
N GLY A 523 24.10 11.85 -3.04
CA GLY A 523 25.41 12.13 -3.65
C GLY A 523 26.48 11.08 -3.31
N GLY A 524 26.05 9.90 -2.85
CA GLY A 524 26.87 8.80 -2.32
C GLY A 524 26.26 8.25 -1.02
N GLN A 525 26.79 7.13 -0.53
CA GLN A 525 26.29 6.46 0.68
C GLN A 525 26.53 7.26 1.96
N LEU A 526 27.65 7.99 2.06
CA LEU A 526 28.03 8.67 3.30
C LEU A 526 27.23 9.96 3.48
N ASN A 527 26.25 9.96 4.37
CA ASN A 527 25.31 11.04 4.59
C ASN A 527 25.30 11.49 6.05
N SER A 528 24.71 12.65 6.31
CA SER A 528 24.51 13.21 7.66
C SER A 528 23.12 13.81 7.77
N LEU A 529 22.66 14.06 9.00
CA LEU A 529 21.34 14.62 9.25
C LEU A 529 21.42 16.05 9.80
N GLU A 530 20.83 17.00 9.08
CA GLU A 530 20.75 18.41 9.50
C GLU A 530 19.32 18.81 9.85
N ALA A 531 19.15 19.42 11.02
CA ALA A 531 17.93 20.04 11.48
C ALA A 531 18.04 21.57 11.36
N GLN A 532 17.01 22.20 10.79
CA GLN A 532 16.89 23.65 10.74
C GLN A 532 15.51 24.09 11.21
N ASP A 533 15.47 25.17 11.96
CA ASP A 533 14.25 25.82 12.41
C ASP A 533 14.46 27.33 12.53
N MET A 534 13.43 28.07 12.93
CA MET A 534 13.51 29.51 13.13
C MET A 534 13.36 29.91 14.59
N GLY A 535 14.04 30.98 14.96
CA GLY A 535 13.81 31.71 16.21
C GLY A 535 13.58 33.20 15.93
N TYR A 536 13.33 33.94 17.00
CA TYR A 536 13.28 35.40 16.95
C TYR A 536 14.31 35.98 17.92
N GLU A 537 14.96 37.05 17.50
CA GLU A 537 15.87 37.83 18.32
C GLU A 537 15.43 39.30 18.31
N GLN A 538 15.44 39.93 19.49
CA GLN A 538 15.18 41.36 19.62
C GLN A 538 16.50 42.11 19.61
N LEU A 539 16.63 43.08 18.70
CA LEU A 539 17.83 43.89 18.52
C LEU A 539 17.45 45.36 18.37
N LYS A 540 18.41 46.25 18.65
CA LYS A 540 18.30 47.65 18.28
C LYS A 540 18.29 47.78 16.76
N ALA A 541 17.38 48.57 16.19
CA ALA A 541 17.34 48.78 14.75
C ALA A 541 18.62 49.52 14.29
N PRO A 542 19.46 48.96 13.40
CA PRO A 542 20.75 49.56 13.04
C PRO A 542 20.64 50.97 12.45
N TRP A 543 19.48 51.31 11.86
CA TRP A 543 19.16 52.61 11.28
C TRP A 543 18.37 53.54 12.22
N SER A 544 18.16 53.17 13.49
CA SER A 544 17.41 53.99 14.45
C SER A 544 17.92 53.86 15.87
N GLU A 545 18.27 54.99 16.48
CA GLU A 545 18.80 55.02 17.85
C GLU A 545 17.76 54.72 18.94
N GLN A 546 16.47 54.83 18.62
CA GLN A 546 15.37 54.77 19.60
C GLN A 546 14.55 53.49 19.50
N ASN A 547 14.58 52.82 18.34
CA ASN A 547 13.69 51.70 18.05
C ASN A 547 14.40 50.35 18.13
N THR A 548 13.61 49.32 18.45
CA THR A 548 14.03 47.92 18.37
C THR A 548 13.30 47.21 17.24
N ILE A 549 13.86 46.11 16.76
CA ILE A 549 13.28 45.21 15.77
C ILE A 549 13.34 43.79 16.31
N VAL A 550 12.26 43.05 16.11
CA VAL A 550 12.21 41.60 16.34
C VAL A 550 12.46 40.93 15.00
N ARG A 551 13.63 40.29 14.86
CA ARG A 551 14.10 39.71 13.61
C ARG A 551 14.02 38.18 13.68
N PRO A 552 13.44 37.50 12.68
CA PRO A 552 13.58 36.05 12.58
C PRO A 552 15.02 35.68 12.23
N PHE A 553 15.55 34.63 12.85
CA PHE A 553 16.85 34.05 12.51
C PHE A 553 16.73 32.55 12.26
N LEU A 554 17.67 32.00 11.49
CA LEU A 554 17.73 30.58 11.17
C LEU A 554 18.61 29.86 12.20
N HIS A 555 18.03 28.89 12.90
CA HIS A 555 18.75 27.93 13.73
C HIS A 555 19.14 26.72 12.89
N ARG A 556 20.40 26.28 13.00
CA ARG A 556 20.91 25.07 12.35
C ARG A 556 21.60 24.19 13.38
N GLY A 557 21.31 22.90 13.35
CA GLY A 557 21.96 21.89 14.17
C GLY A 557 22.17 20.63 13.35
N ARG A 558 23.25 19.92 13.63
CA ARG A 558 23.48 18.58 13.12
C ARG A 558 23.11 17.58 14.19
N LEU A 559 22.48 16.48 13.77
CA LEU A 559 22.20 15.34 14.64
C LEU A 559 23.27 14.31 14.37
N GLU A 560 23.97 13.89 15.42
CA GLU A 560 25.22 13.13 15.31
C GLU A 560 25.01 11.65 15.68
N ARG A 561 23.92 11.33 16.39
CA ARG A 561 23.59 9.99 16.88
C ARG A 561 22.13 9.62 16.63
N GLU A 562 21.86 8.32 16.58
CA GLU A 562 20.53 7.77 16.32
C GLU A 562 19.48 8.20 17.36
N ASN A 563 19.86 8.27 18.63
CA ASN A 563 18.96 8.71 19.71
C ASN A 563 18.50 10.16 19.57
N GLU A 564 19.34 11.04 19.00
CA GLU A 564 19.00 12.43 18.68
C GLU A 564 18.08 12.52 17.44
N ALA A 565 18.15 11.52 16.56
CA ALA A 565 17.39 11.40 15.32
C ALA A 565 16.17 10.47 15.41
N ALA A 566 15.86 9.97 16.60
CA ALA A 566 14.66 9.21 16.90
C ALA A 566 13.61 10.14 17.52
N PHE A 567 12.60 10.52 16.74
CA PHE A 567 11.56 11.47 17.12
C PHE A 567 10.28 10.76 17.55
N PRO A 568 9.90 10.80 18.84
CA PRO A 568 8.68 10.18 19.32
C PRO A 568 7.40 10.72 18.66
N LEU A 569 6.33 9.92 18.68
CA LEU A 569 5.04 10.22 18.05
C LEU A 569 4.35 11.50 18.56
N GLU A 570 4.63 11.94 19.78
CA GLU A 570 4.09 13.18 20.34
C GLU A 570 5.09 14.35 20.29
N ALA A 571 6.36 14.09 19.95
CA ALA A 571 7.41 15.11 19.92
C ALA A 571 7.29 16.02 18.68
N PRO A 572 7.67 17.32 18.79
CA PRO A 572 7.80 18.18 17.62
C PRO A 572 8.93 17.67 16.72
N LEU A 573 8.68 17.68 15.41
CA LEU A 573 9.71 17.49 14.40
C LEU A 573 10.28 18.86 14.01
N PRO A 574 11.61 19.00 13.80
CA PRO A 574 12.18 20.19 13.20
C PRO A 574 11.48 20.51 11.87
N ARG A 575 11.19 21.80 11.62
CA ARG A 575 10.49 22.19 10.38
C ARG A 575 11.26 21.79 9.13
N TYR A 576 12.58 21.81 9.17
CA TYR A 576 13.47 21.32 8.12
C TYR A 576 14.36 20.23 8.68
N LEU A 577 14.24 19.03 8.16
CA LEU A 577 15.13 17.92 8.47
C LEU A 577 15.63 17.35 7.14
N SER A 578 16.94 17.36 6.93
CA SER A 578 17.53 17.06 5.62
C SER A 578 18.69 16.08 5.74
N PHE A 579 18.69 15.10 4.84
CA PHE A 579 19.82 14.19 4.62
C PHE A 579 20.80 14.88 3.70
N THR A 580 22.03 15.03 4.15
CA THR A 580 23.05 15.86 3.53
C THR A 580 24.20 15.00 3.06
N GLY A 581 24.53 15.13 1.77
CA GLY A 581 25.65 14.46 1.14
C GLY A 581 26.98 15.22 1.26
N PRO A 582 28.10 14.62 0.82
CA PRO A 582 29.43 15.20 0.96
C PRO A 582 29.74 16.32 -0.05
N LYS A 583 28.89 16.49 -1.08
CA LYS A 583 29.08 17.46 -2.16
C LYS A 583 28.29 18.74 -1.87
N THR A 584 28.81 19.87 -2.35
CA THR A 584 28.09 21.16 -2.32
C THR A 584 27.53 21.51 -3.70
N ASN A 585 26.50 22.35 -3.74
CA ASN A 585 26.06 23.02 -4.97
C ASN A 585 26.98 24.22 -5.31
N ARG A 586 26.71 24.91 -6.42
CA ARG A 586 27.48 26.08 -6.88
C ARG A 586 27.51 27.25 -5.89
N TRP A 587 26.60 27.26 -4.91
CA TRP A 587 26.45 28.30 -3.89
C TRP A 587 27.15 27.95 -2.57
N GLY A 588 27.86 26.81 -2.50
CA GLY A 588 28.56 26.37 -1.30
C GLY A 588 27.67 25.75 -0.23
N HIS A 589 26.41 25.46 -0.54
CA HIS A 589 25.52 24.72 0.36
C HIS A 589 25.63 23.22 0.11
N ALA A 590 25.60 22.41 1.17
CA ALA A 590 25.64 20.97 1.05
C ALA A 590 24.38 20.44 0.34
N ARG A 591 24.57 19.53 -0.63
CA ARG A 591 23.50 18.94 -1.42
C ARG A 591 22.67 18.03 -0.54
N SER A 592 21.39 18.33 -0.39
CA SER A 592 20.55 17.64 0.60
C SER A 592 19.17 17.27 0.07
N TYR A 593 18.55 16.23 0.64
CA TYR A 593 17.13 15.93 0.47
C TYR A 593 16.40 16.11 1.80
N ARG A 594 15.38 16.98 1.80
CA ARG A 594 14.55 17.29 2.95
C ARG A 594 13.38 16.30 3.06
N LEU A 595 13.20 15.76 4.25
CA LEU A 595 12.00 15.01 4.63
C LEU A 595 10.90 15.95 5.14
N GLN A 596 9.67 15.70 4.71
CA GLN A 596 8.47 16.39 5.21
C GLN A 596 7.32 15.38 5.39
N VAL A 597 6.95 15.10 6.63
CA VAL A 597 5.91 14.12 6.99
C VAL A 597 4.53 14.77 7.04
N VAL A 598 3.52 14.07 6.53
CA VAL A 598 2.09 14.42 6.60
C VAL A 598 1.36 13.27 7.30
N SER A 599 1.07 13.46 8.58
CA SER A 599 0.46 12.42 9.43
C SER A 599 -0.40 13.06 10.52
N PHE A 600 -1.45 12.36 10.93
CA PHE A 600 -2.38 12.79 11.99
C PHE A 600 -2.57 11.67 13.03
N PRO A 601 -1.48 11.04 13.50
CA PRO A 601 -1.56 9.78 14.22
C PRO A 601 -2.30 9.96 15.55
N GLY A 602 -3.01 8.92 15.98
CA GLY A 602 -3.47 8.87 17.37
C GLY A 602 -2.33 8.48 18.32
N LYS A 603 -2.68 8.00 19.51
CA LYS A 603 -1.68 7.60 20.50
C LYS A 603 -1.18 6.18 20.25
N HIS A 604 0.13 5.98 20.33
CA HIS A 604 0.72 4.64 20.25
C HIS A 604 0.30 3.77 21.45
N LEU A 605 0.47 2.45 21.29
CA LEU A 605 0.31 1.51 22.39
C LEU A 605 1.31 1.85 23.52
N PRO A 606 0.90 1.87 24.80
CA PRO A 606 1.82 2.22 25.89
C PRO A 606 2.96 1.21 26.04
N ASP A 607 4.16 1.68 26.38
CA ASP A 607 5.35 0.85 26.63
C ASP A 607 5.17 -0.19 27.74
N SER A 608 4.20 0.01 28.64
CA SER A 608 3.85 -0.95 29.69
C SER A 608 3.08 -2.16 29.15
N SER A 609 2.55 -2.09 27.92
CA SER A 609 1.91 -3.22 27.27
C SER A 609 2.95 -4.27 26.87
N PRO A 610 2.76 -5.55 27.21
CA PRO A 610 3.74 -6.59 26.89
C PRO A 610 3.84 -6.88 25.38
N MET A 611 2.92 -6.35 24.56
CA MET A 611 2.93 -6.48 23.10
C MET A 611 3.66 -5.35 22.39
N GLU A 612 3.95 -4.25 23.08
CA GLU A 612 4.37 -3.00 22.43
C GLU A 612 5.68 -3.18 21.66
N ARG A 613 6.61 -4.02 22.17
CA ARG A 613 7.88 -4.30 21.50
C ARG A 613 7.72 -4.84 20.06
N ALA A 614 6.64 -5.54 19.75
CA ALA A 614 6.37 -6.04 18.40
C ALA A 614 6.02 -4.95 17.39
N VAL A 615 5.62 -3.79 17.88
CA VAL A 615 5.18 -2.62 17.11
C VAL A 615 5.95 -1.36 17.49
N SER A 616 7.17 -1.52 18.00
CA SER A 616 7.94 -0.41 18.59
C SER A 616 8.34 0.68 17.59
N TRP A 617 8.26 0.40 16.29
CA TRP A 617 8.36 1.42 15.24
C TRP A 617 7.26 2.48 15.38
N GLY A 618 6.09 2.11 15.90
CA GLY A 618 4.98 3.02 16.17
C GLY A 618 5.24 4.04 17.28
N ARG A 619 6.32 3.91 18.05
CA ARG A 619 6.75 4.94 19.01
C ARG A 619 7.21 6.23 18.33
N TYR A 620 7.65 6.15 17.08
CA TYR A 620 8.38 7.21 16.40
C TYR A 620 7.61 7.71 15.17
N LYS A 621 7.58 9.04 14.95
CA LYS A 621 7.21 9.60 13.63
C LYS A 621 8.29 9.33 12.60
N LEU A 622 9.53 9.38 13.09
CA LEU A 622 10.75 9.23 12.33
C LEU A 622 11.82 8.70 13.26
N ALA A 623 12.58 7.72 12.80
CA ALA A 623 13.89 7.41 13.34
C ALA A 623 14.89 7.31 12.19
N VAL A 624 16.14 7.70 12.45
CA VAL A 624 17.24 7.54 11.49
C VAL A 624 18.29 6.65 12.12
N THR A 625 18.59 5.54 11.45
CA THR A 625 19.58 4.56 11.90
C THR A 625 20.70 4.43 10.90
N ARG A 626 21.81 3.86 11.34
CA ARG A 626 22.84 3.36 10.43
C ARG A 626 22.30 2.17 9.64
N ARG A 627 22.60 2.13 8.35
CA ARG A 627 22.18 1.05 7.45
C ARG A 627 22.98 -0.23 7.73
N LYS A 628 22.29 -1.33 8.03
CA LYS A 628 22.88 -2.66 8.25
C LYS A 628 22.18 -3.74 7.41
N GLU A 629 22.90 -4.81 7.04
CA GLU A 629 22.30 -5.94 6.27
C GLU A 629 21.43 -6.82 7.20
N GLU A 630 21.81 -6.89 8.47
CA GLU A 630 21.13 -7.61 9.55
C GLU A 630 19.88 -6.89 10.10
N GLU A 631 19.65 -5.64 9.68
CA GLU A 631 18.44 -4.85 9.97
C GLU A 631 17.62 -4.59 8.68
N PRO A 632 17.26 -5.62 7.90
CA PRO A 632 16.68 -5.42 6.57
C PRO A 632 15.24 -4.90 6.63
N THR A 633 14.50 -5.26 7.69
CA THR A 633 13.08 -4.94 7.89
C THR A 633 12.81 -4.54 9.34
N SER A 634 11.85 -3.64 9.54
CA SER A 634 11.45 -3.12 10.88
C SER A 634 10.36 -3.94 11.59
N THR A 635 9.81 -4.95 10.90
CA THR A 635 8.81 -5.90 11.39
C THR A 635 9.18 -7.31 10.92
N SER A 636 8.36 -8.28 11.31
CA SER A 636 8.38 -9.64 10.80
C SER A 636 6.96 -10.21 10.70
N VAL A 637 6.71 -11.06 9.70
CA VAL A 637 5.45 -11.82 9.57
C VAL A 637 5.13 -12.66 10.82
N TYR A 638 6.14 -12.96 11.64
CA TYR A 638 6.00 -13.75 12.87
C TYR A 638 5.56 -12.91 14.08
N ASN A 639 5.60 -11.57 14.01
CA ASN A 639 5.25 -10.70 15.14
C ASN A 639 3.75 -10.72 15.46
N GLN A 640 2.87 -10.93 14.47
CA GLN A 640 1.42 -10.89 14.66
C GLN A 640 0.93 -11.95 15.65
N ASN A 641 1.44 -13.18 15.54
CA ASN A 641 0.94 -14.32 16.31
C ASN A 641 1.73 -14.54 17.61
N ASP A 642 2.84 -13.82 17.81
CA ASP A 642 3.56 -13.79 19.09
C ASP A 642 4.19 -12.41 19.35
N PRO A 643 3.36 -11.38 19.57
CA PRO A 643 3.85 -10.02 19.82
C PRO A 643 4.53 -9.87 21.19
N TRP A 644 4.39 -10.85 22.09
CA TRP A 644 4.98 -10.81 23.42
C TRP A 644 6.46 -11.20 23.42
N THR A 645 6.88 -11.99 22.43
CA THR A 645 8.29 -12.27 22.15
C THR A 645 8.56 -12.02 20.67
N PRO A 646 8.59 -10.75 20.23
CA PRO A 646 8.65 -10.43 18.82
C PRO A 646 9.92 -10.99 18.16
N THR A 647 9.80 -11.36 16.90
CA THR A 647 10.94 -11.86 16.11
C THR A 647 11.81 -10.72 15.61
N VAL A 648 11.22 -9.54 15.39
CA VAL A 648 11.93 -8.28 15.13
C VAL A 648 11.35 -7.20 16.03
N ALA A 649 12.19 -6.46 16.74
CA ALA A 649 11.78 -5.30 17.54
C ALA A 649 12.57 -4.08 17.07
N PHE A 650 11.91 -3.17 16.35
CA PHE A 650 12.53 -2.00 15.75
C PHE A 650 13.28 -1.11 16.75
N ALA A 651 12.84 -1.05 18.01
CA ALA A 651 13.51 -0.25 19.03
C ALA A 651 14.96 -0.69 19.28
N ASP A 652 15.31 -1.94 18.95
CA ASP A 652 16.67 -2.46 19.11
C ASP A 652 17.62 -1.92 18.02
N PHE A 653 17.11 -1.34 16.93
CA PHE A 653 17.93 -0.71 15.88
C PHE A 653 18.47 0.66 16.30
N ILE A 654 17.91 1.25 17.36
CA ILE A 654 18.33 2.55 17.88
C ILE A 654 19.27 2.28 19.07
N ASP A 655 20.54 2.03 18.79
CA ASP A 655 21.54 1.61 19.75
C ASP A 655 22.63 2.68 19.99
N ASN A 656 22.31 3.93 19.62
CA ASN A 656 23.12 5.14 19.85
C ASN A 656 24.43 5.16 19.04
N GLU A 657 24.43 4.48 17.89
CA GLU A 657 25.47 4.62 16.88
C GLU A 657 25.57 6.05 16.35
N THR A 658 26.70 6.35 15.70
CA THR A 658 26.85 7.62 14.98
C THR A 658 26.11 7.56 13.64
N ILE A 659 25.47 8.67 13.28
CA ILE A 659 24.81 8.88 11.98
C ILE A 659 25.52 9.95 11.15
N THR A 660 26.78 10.23 11.50
CA THR A 660 27.57 11.28 10.87
C THR A 660 28.47 10.69 9.81
N ASN A 661 28.18 11.04 8.56
CA ASN A 661 28.93 10.58 7.38
C ASN A 661 28.93 9.05 7.26
N GLU A 662 27.76 8.45 7.49
CA GLU A 662 27.48 7.01 7.43
C GLU A 662 26.40 6.72 6.38
N ASP A 663 26.19 5.45 6.04
CA ASP A 663 25.05 4.99 5.23
C ASP A 663 23.79 5.02 6.11
N LEU A 664 22.79 5.84 5.77
CA LEU A 664 21.66 6.16 6.65
C LEU A 664 20.33 5.66 6.08
N VAL A 665 19.51 5.10 6.97
CA VAL A 665 18.11 4.73 6.67
C VAL A 665 17.16 5.60 7.49
N ALA A 666 16.21 6.22 6.82
CA ALA A 666 15.07 6.86 7.47
C ALA A 666 13.92 5.85 7.60
N TRP A 667 13.40 5.71 8.82
CA TRP A 667 12.25 4.89 9.15
C TRP A 667 11.09 5.80 9.49
N ILE A 668 10.08 5.84 8.63
CA ILE A 668 9.02 6.87 8.67
C ILE A 668 7.69 6.20 8.99
N SER A 669 7.04 6.67 10.05
CA SER A 669 5.71 6.23 10.42
C SER A 669 4.68 7.32 10.11
N VAL A 670 3.61 6.93 9.42
CA VAL A 670 2.47 7.80 9.08
C VAL A 670 1.17 7.11 9.44
N GLY A 671 0.15 7.88 9.79
CA GLY A 671 -1.08 7.29 10.30
C GLY A 671 -2.11 8.32 10.71
N PHE A 672 -3.28 7.82 11.12
CA PHE A 672 -4.39 8.62 11.62
C PHE A 672 -5.28 7.84 12.59
N LEU A 673 -5.93 8.57 13.50
CA LEU A 673 -7.04 8.05 14.28
C LEU A 673 -8.30 8.02 13.42
N HIS A 674 -8.96 6.87 13.36
CA HIS A 674 -10.25 6.72 12.71
C HIS A 674 -11.32 6.39 13.76
N VAL A 675 -12.26 7.31 13.95
CA VAL A 675 -13.51 7.05 14.69
C VAL A 675 -14.60 6.92 13.63
N PRO A 676 -15.02 5.70 13.27
CA PRO A 676 -15.97 5.51 12.19
C PRO A 676 -17.27 6.28 12.42
N HIS A 677 -17.89 6.74 11.33
CA HIS A 677 -19.12 7.53 11.34
C HIS A 677 -20.07 7.05 10.24
N ALA A 678 -21.28 7.63 10.16
CA ALA A 678 -22.33 7.14 9.27
C ALA A 678 -21.90 7.21 7.78
N GLU A 679 -21.08 8.19 7.42
CA GLU A 679 -20.55 8.41 6.08
C GLU A 679 -19.46 7.39 5.68
N ASP A 680 -18.96 6.57 6.62
CA ASP A 680 -18.10 5.41 6.32
C ASP A 680 -18.91 4.19 5.81
N ILE A 681 -20.22 4.36 5.57
CA ILE A 681 -21.13 3.31 5.10
C ILE A 681 -21.58 3.62 3.66
N PRO A 682 -21.37 2.72 2.69
CA PRO A 682 -20.84 1.36 2.87
C PRO A 682 -19.31 1.33 3.10
N ASN A 683 -18.57 2.32 2.62
CA ASN A 683 -17.12 2.35 2.72
C ASN A 683 -16.59 3.69 3.23
N THR A 684 -15.46 3.61 3.93
CA THR A 684 -14.61 4.75 4.20
C THR A 684 -14.12 5.36 2.89
N VAL A 685 -14.10 6.69 2.83
CA VAL A 685 -13.69 7.42 1.62
C VAL A 685 -12.23 7.86 1.71
N THR A 686 -11.58 8.05 0.56
CA THR A 686 -10.17 8.48 0.49
C THR A 686 -9.98 9.99 0.79
N VAL A 687 -11.05 10.79 0.67
CA VAL A 687 -11.01 12.24 0.89
C VAL A 687 -10.69 12.54 2.36
N GLY A 688 -9.56 13.20 2.60
CA GLY A 688 -9.10 13.54 3.95
C GLY A 688 -8.32 12.43 4.67
N ASN A 689 -8.34 11.20 4.16
CA ASN A 689 -7.64 10.04 4.74
C ASN A 689 -6.27 9.75 4.10
N GLY A 690 -5.77 10.65 3.25
CA GLY A 690 -4.44 10.55 2.65
C GLY A 690 -3.35 11.00 3.63
N VAL A 691 -2.45 10.09 4.01
CA VAL A 691 -1.25 10.37 4.84
C VAL A 691 0.01 9.89 4.10
N GLY A 692 1.19 10.36 4.52
CA GLY A 692 2.43 10.06 3.80
C GLY A 692 3.56 11.03 4.08
N PHE A 693 4.49 11.17 3.14
CA PHE A 693 5.63 12.06 3.27
C PHE A 693 6.21 12.48 1.92
N PHE A 694 7.03 13.53 1.96
CA PHE A 694 7.77 14.04 0.82
C PHE A 694 9.27 13.98 1.08
N LEU A 695 10.03 13.65 0.03
CA LEU A 695 11.47 13.84 -0.05
C LEU A 695 11.73 14.89 -1.11
N ARG A 696 12.27 16.04 -0.70
CA ARG A 696 12.38 17.24 -1.54
C ARG A 696 13.83 17.64 -1.70
N PRO A 697 14.32 17.95 -2.91
CA PRO A 697 15.66 18.49 -3.06
C PRO A 697 15.77 19.81 -2.30
N TYR A 698 16.83 19.95 -1.49
CA TYR A 698 17.13 21.13 -0.70
C TYR A 698 18.60 21.49 -0.88
N ASN A 699 18.87 22.53 -1.66
CA ASN A 699 20.21 22.86 -2.15
C ASN A 699 20.92 21.70 -2.88
N TYR A 700 20.18 20.65 -3.29
CA TYR A 700 20.75 19.53 -4.02
C TYR A 700 21.16 19.92 -5.45
N PHE A 701 20.36 20.76 -6.09
CA PHE A 701 20.64 21.33 -7.40
C PHE A 701 21.10 22.79 -7.25
N ASP A 702 21.60 23.35 -8.35
CA ASP A 702 22.05 24.73 -8.46
C ASP A 702 20.89 25.73 -8.64
N GLU A 703 19.76 25.23 -9.11
CA GLU A 703 18.47 25.90 -9.28
C GLU A 703 17.35 24.84 -9.40
N ASP A 704 16.10 25.25 -9.53
CA ASP A 704 14.98 24.33 -9.74
C ASP A 704 15.20 23.51 -11.02
N PRO A 705 15.31 22.16 -10.96
CA PRO A 705 15.55 21.36 -12.16
C PRO A 705 14.36 21.35 -13.13
N SER A 706 13.20 21.93 -12.77
CA SER A 706 12.08 22.11 -13.70
C SER A 706 12.26 23.28 -14.68
N VAL A 707 13.31 24.11 -14.53
CA VAL A 707 13.58 25.24 -15.45
C VAL A 707 13.81 24.78 -16.88
N ASP A 708 14.40 23.60 -17.07
CA ASP A 708 14.67 23.00 -18.39
C ASP A 708 13.47 22.22 -18.96
N SER A 709 12.32 22.26 -18.30
CA SER A 709 11.17 21.46 -18.73
C SER A 709 10.66 21.94 -20.10
N PRO A 710 10.52 21.03 -21.09
CA PRO A 710 9.97 21.37 -22.40
C PRO A 710 8.48 21.73 -22.34
N ASP A 711 7.81 21.41 -21.23
CA ASP A 711 6.40 21.76 -20.99
C ASP A 711 6.22 23.19 -20.42
N SER A 712 7.33 23.93 -20.24
CA SER A 712 7.29 25.31 -19.74
C SER A 712 6.69 26.25 -20.77
N ILE A 713 5.88 27.19 -20.29
CA ILE A 713 5.24 28.22 -21.10
C ILE A 713 5.77 29.58 -20.70
N TYR A 714 6.14 30.39 -21.69
CA TYR A 714 6.56 31.77 -21.48
C TYR A 714 6.10 32.64 -22.65
N PHE A 715 5.52 33.79 -22.36
CA PHE A 715 5.22 34.82 -23.36
C PHE A 715 5.30 36.21 -22.71
N SER A 716 5.68 37.20 -23.51
CA SER A 716 5.76 38.62 -23.11
C SER A 716 4.84 39.46 -23.98
N SER A 717 4.66 40.74 -23.64
CA SER A 717 3.90 41.69 -24.47
C SER A 717 4.45 41.88 -25.89
N GLU A 718 5.71 41.49 -26.13
CA GLU A 718 6.38 41.61 -27.43
C GLU A 718 6.20 40.36 -28.32
N ARG A 719 5.66 39.27 -27.77
CA ARG A 719 5.44 38.01 -28.49
C ARG A 719 3.94 37.69 -28.53
N GLU A 720 3.46 37.23 -29.67
CA GLU A 720 2.06 36.79 -29.80
C GLU A 720 1.84 35.53 -28.96
N ALA A 721 1.08 35.64 -27.86
CA ALA A 721 0.78 34.51 -26.99
C ALA A 721 -0.14 33.45 -27.63
N GLU A 722 -0.82 33.82 -28.73
CA GLU A 722 -1.73 32.97 -29.50
C GLU A 722 -1.02 32.15 -30.59
N ALA A 723 0.25 32.46 -30.88
CA ALA A 723 1.01 31.72 -31.88
C ALA A 723 1.50 30.38 -31.30
N CYS A 724 1.32 29.29 -32.05
CA CYS A 724 1.78 27.95 -31.65
C CYS A 724 3.30 27.86 -31.48
N GLU A 725 4.07 28.63 -32.26
CA GLU A 725 5.54 28.67 -32.19
C GLU A 725 6.07 29.26 -30.88
N THR A 726 5.31 30.18 -30.25
CA THR A 726 5.68 30.87 -29.01
C THR A 726 5.04 30.24 -27.79
N ASN A 727 3.86 29.64 -27.94
CA ASN A 727 3.08 29.05 -26.87
C ASN A 727 2.55 27.67 -27.30
N PRO A 728 3.19 26.57 -26.85
CA PRO A 728 2.73 25.21 -27.14
C PRO A 728 1.27 24.93 -26.76
N ILE A 729 0.70 25.67 -25.79
CA ILE A 729 -0.72 25.54 -25.42
C ILE A 729 -1.64 25.99 -26.56
N ALA A 730 -1.23 27.00 -27.34
CA ALA A 730 -2.01 27.46 -28.49
C ALA A 730 -2.11 26.40 -29.60
N CYS A 731 -1.20 25.41 -29.62
CA CYS A 731 -1.24 24.28 -30.54
C CYS A 731 -2.23 23.19 -30.14
N LEU A 732 -2.69 23.15 -28.87
CA LEU A 732 -3.52 22.05 -28.36
C LEU A 732 -4.80 21.78 -29.15
N PRO A 733 -5.56 22.79 -29.63
CA PRO A 733 -6.74 22.53 -30.46
C PRO A 733 -6.40 21.80 -31.76
N ALA A 734 -5.22 22.04 -32.34
CA ALA A 734 -4.76 21.37 -33.56
C ALA A 734 -4.23 19.95 -33.28
N ALA A 735 -3.73 19.71 -32.07
CA ALA A 735 -3.29 18.40 -31.57
C ALA A 735 -4.42 17.58 -30.93
N ALA A 736 -5.65 18.09 -30.90
CA ALA A 736 -6.79 17.44 -30.29
C ALA A 736 -7.17 16.17 -31.06
N CYS A 737 -6.89 15.03 -30.44
CA CYS A 737 -7.23 13.71 -30.92
C CYS A 737 -7.74 12.90 -29.71
N ALA A 738 -8.61 11.93 -29.96
CA ALA A 738 -8.99 10.98 -28.92
C ALA A 738 -8.28 9.65 -29.20
N PRO A 739 -7.58 9.05 -28.22
CA PRO A 739 -7.04 7.72 -28.40
C PRO A 739 -8.18 6.71 -28.51
N GLN A 740 -7.97 5.65 -29.30
CA GLN A 740 -8.87 4.51 -29.27
C GLN A 740 -8.64 3.75 -27.96
N LEU A 741 -9.60 3.83 -27.05
CA LEU A 741 -9.51 3.16 -25.76
C LEU A 741 -9.63 1.63 -25.95
N PRO A 742 -8.78 0.82 -25.29
CA PRO A 742 -8.96 -0.63 -25.31
C PRO A 742 -10.32 -1.00 -24.71
N PRO A 743 -10.96 -2.11 -25.12
CA PRO A 743 -12.19 -2.57 -24.47
C PRO A 743 -11.92 -2.90 -23.01
N PHE A 744 -12.87 -2.56 -22.13
CA PHE A 744 -12.76 -2.89 -20.71
C PHE A 744 -12.65 -4.41 -20.54
N ARG A 745 -11.71 -4.83 -19.68
CA ARG A 745 -11.52 -6.21 -19.26
C ARG A 745 -11.20 -6.22 -17.77
N TYR A 746 -11.69 -7.26 -17.10
CA TYR A 746 -11.38 -7.58 -15.72
C TYR A 746 -11.23 -9.11 -15.68
N GLY A 747 -10.06 -9.58 -15.28
CA GLY A 747 -9.70 -10.99 -15.16
C GLY A 747 -10.56 -11.74 -14.13
N GLY A 748 -11.14 -11.03 -13.17
CA GLY A 748 -12.22 -11.52 -12.33
C GLY A 748 -11.74 -12.32 -11.11
N PHE A 749 -12.70 -12.77 -10.32
CA PHE A 749 -12.46 -13.40 -9.00
C PHE A 749 -12.11 -14.90 -9.07
N LEU A 750 -12.25 -15.54 -10.24
CA LEU A 750 -12.18 -17.00 -10.41
C LEU A 750 -10.74 -17.56 -10.39
N ASN A 751 -9.73 -16.75 -10.72
CA ASN A 751 -8.32 -17.12 -10.60
C ASN A 751 -7.76 -16.90 -9.18
N ILE A 752 -8.58 -16.40 -8.25
CA ILE A 752 -8.26 -16.30 -6.82
C ILE A 752 -8.61 -17.65 -6.18
N SER A 753 -7.92 -18.73 -6.57
CA SER A 753 -8.09 -20.06 -6.00
C SER A 753 -7.54 -20.16 -4.58
N LEU A 754 -7.76 -19.15 -3.72
CA LEU A 754 -7.49 -19.27 -2.30
C LEU A 754 -8.59 -20.16 -1.70
N PRO A 755 -8.31 -20.93 -0.63
CA PRO A 755 -9.38 -21.35 0.27
C PRO A 755 -10.24 -20.13 0.59
N PRO A 756 -11.57 -20.30 0.79
CA PRO A 756 -12.49 -19.18 0.97
C PRO A 756 -11.89 -18.15 1.94
N PRO A 757 -12.02 -16.83 1.67
CA PRO A 757 -11.50 -15.82 2.58
C PRO A 757 -11.97 -16.15 4.00
N PRO A 758 -11.13 -15.96 5.03
CA PRO A 758 -11.49 -16.26 6.41
C PRO A 758 -12.85 -15.61 6.70
N GLY A 759 -13.89 -16.45 6.83
CA GLY A 759 -15.25 -15.99 7.07
C GLY A 759 -16.35 -16.34 6.08
N ARG A 760 -16.12 -17.08 4.99
CA ARG A 760 -17.24 -17.88 4.43
C ARG A 760 -17.34 -19.19 5.21
N LEU A 761 -18.34 -19.26 6.09
CA LEU A 761 -18.80 -20.52 6.68
C LEU A 761 -19.48 -21.33 5.56
#